data_AF-A0A1F6LJH2-F1
#
_entry.id   AF-A0A1F6LJH2-F1
#
_cell.length_a   1.000
_cell.length_b   1.000
_cell.length_c   1.000
_cell.angle_alpha   90.00
_cell.angle_beta   90.00
_cell.angle_gamma   90.00
#
_symmetry.space_group_name_H-M   'P 1'
#
loop_
_entity.id
_entity.type
_entity.pdbx_description
1 polymer ?
#
loop_
_entity_poly.entity_id
_entity_poly.type
_entity_poly.pdbx_seq_one_letter_code
_entity_poly.pdbx_strand_id
1 'polypeptide(L)'
;MLGWLIQNQKLKKIVTIQLILLVAVFLFLPVGNVVYAGTTEVFSEDFGLEPIEDTLILGTQDIRITIAKIIRVVLSFLGIIALVLVLYAGFTIMTSAGNPQKVETGKKILLNAGIGLLIIMSSLAITQFILTKLAEATGYNANPRGGGPPGSPTYTASGSLGAIVKDHYPFRNQVEVARNTRISVTFFMPLDPASVIVDNNANGTFGDCINIGNPLFSWWDDCDRLNAPAIEIYELDDDGVRVGLQLTEMNVLAVYEDASVYTLVLRPRNYLGDSVRDVSYSVTLTDNILREGAIESMFETDADGIYEWRFRTGTELDLTPPRVLNVYPRDTQNVPRNTIIQINFNEAIDPTTSQGSIGRPADTFTNIIFDRDVPPMVNPANSIVEGYWKVSSGYKTAEFVSYNSCGQNSCGDEMFCIPTACTTGDEACVDPRRILVRTADLVVPGSFEGQPFSGVMDMAGNALDGDSDLNPDGKPGIGVPEEINVGEELPDNYLWGFGIQNIIDRTAPYIISVLPNPDEQSIPVDAPFEILFSKPMWSATLGNITVQEYPIYRPFWFRGVSELQPDDTTLVRFNHRAFGPDEMDLYYFTSVDTKVKSLSQNCIYPGRGPEYSVIEPTPDCVQDINGIEISGCVDTTYVGNGAFDTACVFNGAGGDLLQANIQDCLDRLDDADVSPVTP
;
A
#
# COMPACT_ATOMS: atom_id res chain seq x y z
N MET A 1 18.60 58.04 18.17
CA MET A 1 19.15 57.12 19.21
C MET A 1 20.61 56.72 18.94
N LEU A 2 21.14 56.80 17.71
CA LEU A 2 22.55 56.47 17.40
C LEU A 2 23.62 57.47 17.91
N GLY A 3 23.29 58.76 18.09
CA GLY A 3 24.28 59.76 18.52
C GLY A 3 24.78 59.60 19.96
N TRP A 4 23.94 59.08 20.87
CA TRP A 4 24.29 58.93 22.29
C TRP A 4 25.20 57.72 22.57
N LEU A 5 25.18 56.72 21.70
CA LEU A 5 26.01 55.50 21.80
C LEU A 5 27.49 55.74 21.47
N ILE A 6 27.84 56.85 20.82
CA ILE A 6 29.19 57.06 20.28
C ILE A 6 30.19 57.59 21.33
N GLN A 7 29.75 58.29 22.37
CA GLN A 7 30.63 59.00 23.31
C GLN A 7 31.06 58.19 24.54
N ASN A 8 30.40 57.06 24.86
CA ASN A 8 30.65 56.35 26.11
C ASN A 8 31.41 55.02 25.89
N GLN A 9 32.75 55.09 25.97
CA GLN A 9 33.68 53.98 25.70
C GLN A 9 33.41 52.72 26.55
N LYS A 10 32.94 52.88 27.81
CA LYS A 10 32.59 51.75 28.69
C LYS A 10 31.28 51.07 28.27
N LEU A 11 30.30 51.85 27.80
CA LEU A 11 29.01 51.33 27.34
C LEU A 11 29.14 50.59 26.00
N LYS A 12 30.00 51.07 25.09
CA LYS A 12 30.37 50.35 23.86
C LYS A 12 30.94 48.98 24.18
N LYS A 13 31.92 48.88 25.09
CA LYS A 13 32.51 47.58 25.47
C LYS A 13 31.47 46.61 26.05
N ILE A 14 30.55 47.08 26.89
CA ILE A 14 29.50 46.22 27.47
C ILE A 14 28.53 45.72 26.39
N VAL A 15 28.11 46.60 25.47
CA VAL A 15 27.21 46.22 24.36
C VAL A 15 27.92 45.30 23.37
N THR A 16 29.19 45.52 23.06
CA THR A 16 29.98 44.65 22.18
C THR A 16 30.24 43.29 22.83
N ILE A 17 30.51 43.23 24.15
CA ILE A 17 30.68 41.97 24.88
C ILE A 17 29.35 41.20 24.95
N GLN A 18 28.22 41.87 25.19
CA GLN A 18 26.91 41.23 25.17
C GLN A 18 26.51 40.73 23.77
N LEU A 19 26.85 41.47 22.71
CA LEU A 19 26.60 41.05 21.33
C LEU A 19 27.48 39.85 20.95
N ILE A 20 28.75 39.83 21.38
CA ILE A 20 29.68 38.71 21.17
C ILE A 20 29.24 37.46 21.96
N LEU A 21 28.75 37.61 23.19
CA LEU A 21 28.19 36.50 23.98
C LEU A 21 26.92 35.93 23.33
N LEU A 22 26.06 36.78 22.77
CA LEU A 22 24.83 36.36 22.10
C LEU A 22 25.11 35.67 20.75
N VAL A 23 26.14 36.11 20.02
CA VAL A 23 26.62 35.46 18.78
C VAL A 23 27.38 34.16 19.08
N ALA A 24 28.14 34.08 20.18
CA ALA A 24 28.82 32.86 20.61
C ALA A 24 27.84 31.77 21.06
N VAL A 25 26.74 32.13 21.73
CA VAL A 25 25.66 31.18 22.07
C VAL A 25 24.96 30.67 20.80
N PHE A 26 24.87 31.47 19.74
CA PHE A 26 24.30 31.06 18.45
C PHE A 26 25.27 30.23 17.59
N LEU A 27 26.59 30.41 17.74
CA LEU A 27 27.63 29.66 17.03
C LEU A 27 28.02 28.33 17.70
N PHE A 28 27.67 28.12 18.97
CA PHE A 28 27.91 26.88 19.72
C PHE A 28 26.66 26.03 19.95
N LEU A 29 25.50 26.42 19.39
CA LEU A 29 24.42 25.47 19.15
C LEU A 29 24.84 24.56 18.00
N PRO A 30 24.78 23.23 18.13
CA PRO A 30 25.09 22.34 17.02
C PRO A 30 24.00 22.53 15.97
N VAL A 31 24.28 23.30 14.93
CA VAL A 31 23.55 23.22 13.66
C VAL A 31 24.08 21.97 12.95
N GLY A 32 23.85 20.80 13.55
CA GLY A 32 23.74 19.57 12.78
C GLY A 32 22.48 19.69 11.93
N ASN A 33 22.49 19.12 10.73
CA ASN A 33 21.32 19.04 9.87
C ASN A 33 20.18 18.32 10.62
N VAL A 34 19.33 19.08 11.30
CA VAL A 34 18.01 18.63 11.67
C VAL A 34 17.17 18.83 10.41
N VAL A 35 17.07 17.75 9.64
CA VAL A 35 15.92 17.57 8.74
C VAL A 35 14.68 17.78 9.62
N TYR A 36 13.80 18.69 9.20
CA TYR A 36 12.49 18.85 9.83
C TYR A 36 11.65 17.60 9.52
N ALA A 37 11.90 16.51 10.25
CA ALA A 37 10.87 15.55 10.61
C ALA A 37 10.29 16.07 11.93
N GLY A 38 9.03 16.50 11.90
CA GLY A 38 8.32 16.92 13.10
C GLY A 38 7.94 15.73 13.97
N THR A 39 8.89 15.12 14.67
CA THR A 39 8.62 14.19 15.77
C THR A 39 9.29 14.74 17.03
N THR A 40 8.47 15.30 17.92
CA THR A 40 8.92 15.50 19.31
C THR A 40 8.70 14.18 20.01
N GLU A 41 9.74 13.34 20.02
CA GLU A 41 9.77 12.10 20.79
C GLU A 41 9.47 12.40 22.27
N VAL A 42 8.36 11.87 22.73
CA VAL A 42 8.07 11.72 24.15
C VAL A 42 8.63 10.35 24.51
N PHE A 43 9.77 10.33 25.20
CA PHE A 43 10.22 9.12 25.86
C PHE A 43 9.15 8.71 26.89
N SER A 44 8.34 7.70 26.57
CA SER A 44 7.50 7.01 27.55
C SER A 44 8.39 6.07 28.36
N GLU A 45 9.11 6.60 29.35
CA GLU A 45 9.95 5.75 30.20
C GLU A 45 9.11 4.96 31.19
N ASP A 46 9.12 3.65 31.01
CA ASP A 46 8.59 2.66 31.95
C ASP A 46 9.61 2.42 33.08
N PHE A 47 9.46 3.14 34.19
CA PHE A 47 10.10 2.79 35.46
C PHE A 47 9.27 1.76 36.23
N GLY A 48 9.18 0.53 35.70
CA GLY A 48 8.95 -0.70 36.47
C GLY A 48 7.80 -0.69 37.48
N LEU A 49 6.64 -0.15 37.10
CA LEU A 49 5.39 -0.42 37.81
C LEU A 49 4.52 -1.26 36.89
N GLU A 50 4.46 -2.57 37.15
CA GLU A 50 3.51 -3.46 36.49
C GLU A 50 2.09 -2.85 36.59
N PRO A 51 1.34 -2.77 35.47
CA PRO A 51 -0.07 -2.43 35.53
C PRO A 51 -0.80 -3.51 36.32
N ILE A 52 -1.32 -3.16 37.50
CA ILE A 52 -2.32 -3.98 38.18
C ILE A 52 -3.61 -3.84 37.36
N GLU A 53 -3.78 -4.70 36.36
CA GLU A 53 -5.05 -4.89 35.68
C GLU A 53 -5.96 -5.73 36.59
N ASP A 54 -6.72 -5.06 37.45
CA ASP A 54 -8.08 -5.48 37.73
C ASP A 54 -8.87 -4.36 38.41
N THR A 55 -9.99 -4.00 37.79
CA THR A 55 -11.08 -3.16 38.33
C THR A 55 -10.73 -1.71 38.71
N LEU A 56 -10.69 -0.80 37.73
CA LEU A 56 -11.17 0.58 37.87
C LEU A 56 -11.27 1.25 36.48
N ILE A 57 -12.49 1.45 36.00
CA ILE A 57 -12.81 2.12 34.73
C ILE A 57 -12.50 3.62 34.86
N LEU A 58 -11.37 4.07 34.30
CA LEU A 58 -11.02 5.48 34.03
C LEU A 58 -9.97 5.50 32.91
N GLY A 59 -10.37 5.82 31.67
CA GLY A 59 -9.53 6.18 30.53
C GLY A 59 -8.39 5.21 30.15
N THR A 60 -8.49 4.56 28.99
CA THR A 60 -7.55 3.58 28.42
C THR A 60 -6.17 4.14 27.99
N GLN A 61 -5.70 5.24 28.58
CA GLN A 61 -4.34 5.77 28.32
C GLN A 61 -3.46 5.58 29.54
N ASP A 62 -2.26 5.03 29.34
CA ASP A 62 -1.22 4.93 30.35
C ASP A 62 -1.06 6.30 31.05
N ILE A 63 -1.08 6.28 32.38
CA ILE A 63 -0.96 7.48 33.23
C ILE A 63 0.30 8.29 32.90
N ARG A 64 1.37 7.64 32.43
CA ARG A 64 2.63 8.25 31.99
C ARG A 64 2.43 9.06 30.71
N ILE A 65 1.67 8.54 29.76
CA ILE A 65 1.29 9.25 28.53
C ILE A 65 0.41 10.46 28.85
N THR A 66 -0.50 10.31 29.81
CA THR A 66 -1.34 11.42 30.29
C THR A 66 -0.49 12.53 30.93
N ILE A 67 0.48 12.17 31.79
CA ILE A 67 1.40 13.13 32.43
C ILE A 67 2.28 13.83 31.38
N ALA A 68 2.82 13.11 30.39
CA ALA A 68 3.63 13.70 29.34
C ALA A 68 2.83 14.69 28.47
N LYS A 69 1.58 14.36 28.13
CA LYS A 69 0.64 15.28 27.45
C LYS A 69 0.38 16.53 28.29
N ILE A 70 0.16 16.39 29.59
CA ILE A 70 -0.03 17.52 30.52
C ILE A 70 1.22 18.41 30.55
N ILE A 71 2.42 17.84 30.69
CA ILE A 71 3.67 18.58 30.69
C ILE A 71 3.86 19.34 29.36
N ARG A 72 3.57 18.70 28.21
CA ARG A 72 3.64 19.33 26.89
C ARG A 72 2.69 20.53 26.77
N VAL A 73 1.45 20.39 27.25
CA VAL A 73 0.46 21.48 27.26
C VAL A 73 0.88 22.62 28.18
N VAL A 74 1.47 22.32 29.34
CA VAL A 74 1.96 23.35 30.27
C VAL A 74 3.19 24.06 29.70
N LEU A 75 4.13 23.33 29.08
CA LEU A 75 5.32 23.91 28.46
C LEU A 75 4.97 24.77 27.23
N SER A 76 4.03 24.35 26.39
CA SER A 76 3.56 25.16 25.26
C SER A 76 2.89 26.45 25.74
N PHE A 77 2.05 26.34 26.78
CA PHE A 77 1.41 27.49 27.41
C PHE A 77 2.42 28.48 28.00
N LEU A 78 3.45 28.00 28.71
CA LEU A 78 4.53 28.83 29.23
C LEU A 78 5.36 29.48 28.12
N GLY A 79 5.58 28.79 27.00
CA GLY A 79 6.25 29.34 25.82
C GLY A 79 5.46 30.50 25.19
N ILE A 80 4.13 30.36 25.07
CA ILE A 80 3.24 31.42 24.60
C ILE A 80 3.26 32.62 25.56
N ILE A 81 3.23 32.39 26.87
CA ILE A 81 3.35 33.46 27.88
C ILE A 81 4.69 34.20 27.73
N ALA A 82 5.79 33.46 27.57
CA ALA A 82 7.11 34.06 27.36
C ALA A 82 7.14 34.95 26.10
N LEU A 83 6.53 34.49 25.00
CA LEU A 83 6.39 35.27 23.77
C LEU A 83 5.60 36.57 24.00
N VAL A 84 4.45 36.49 24.68
CA VAL A 84 3.62 37.65 24.99
C VAL A 84 4.37 38.66 25.87
N LEU A 85 5.14 38.21 26.85
CA LEU A 85 5.96 39.08 27.71
C LEU A 85 7.07 39.79 26.93
N VAL A 86 7.71 39.11 25.98
CA VAL A 86 8.73 39.71 25.10
C VAL A 86 8.11 40.78 24.20
N LEU A 87 6.97 40.48 23.57
CA LEU A 87 6.23 41.44 22.75
C LEU A 87 5.76 42.65 23.57
N TYR A 88 5.21 42.43 24.76
CA TYR A 88 4.77 43.48 25.68
C TYR A 88 5.93 44.38 26.12
N ALA A 89 7.08 43.80 26.44
CA ALA A 89 8.26 44.55 26.81
C ALA A 89 8.81 45.37 25.64
N GLY A 90 8.83 44.80 24.42
CA GLY A 90 9.19 45.51 23.20
C GLY A 90 8.25 46.69 22.92
N PHE A 91 6.94 46.47 23.01
CA PHE A 91 5.93 47.52 22.84
C PHE A 91 6.07 48.65 23.87
N THR A 92 6.33 48.31 25.14
CA THR A 92 6.53 49.28 26.22
C THR A 92 7.75 50.17 25.96
N ILE A 93 8.83 49.61 25.42
CA ILE A 93 10.03 50.37 25.04
C ILE A 93 9.74 51.28 23.83
N MET A 94 9.06 50.76 22.80
CA MET A 94 8.72 51.52 21.60
C MET A 94 7.77 52.70 21.89
N THR A 95 6.82 52.51 22.80
CA THR A 95 5.84 53.55 23.20
C THR A 95 6.32 54.46 24.33
N SER A 96 7.59 54.38 24.72
CA SER A 96 8.12 55.14 25.86
C SER A 96 8.22 56.64 25.61
N ALA A 97 8.24 57.12 24.35
CA ALA A 97 8.32 58.54 23.99
C ALA A 97 9.44 59.33 24.72
N GLY A 98 10.52 58.66 25.11
CA GLY A 98 11.63 59.24 25.89
C GLY A 98 11.46 59.23 27.41
N ASN A 99 10.38 58.67 27.96
CA ASN A 99 10.21 58.48 29.40
C ASN A 99 11.20 57.39 29.91
N PRO A 100 12.16 57.74 30.79
CA PRO A 100 13.18 56.82 31.26
C PRO A 100 12.61 55.66 32.11
N GLN A 101 11.51 55.88 32.83
CA GLN A 101 10.90 54.87 33.71
C GLN A 101 10.27 53.72 32.90
N LYS A 102 9.65 54.04 31.76
CA LYS A 102 9.05 53.02 30.87
C LYS A 102 10.10 52.17 30.18
N VAL A 103 11.21 52.78 29.76
CA VAL A 103 12.35 52.05 29.16
C VAL A 103 12.98 51.11 30.19
N GLU A 104 13.17 51.56 31.42
CA GLU A 104 13.72 50.71 32.49
C GLU A 104 12.78 49.53 32.82
N THR A 105 11.48 49.78 32.82
CA THR A 105 10.46 48.75 33.06
C THR A 105 10.47 47.68 31.97
N GLY A 106 10.48 48.08 30.69
CA GLY A 106 10.55 47.12 29.57
C GLY A 106 11.83 46.29 29.57
N LYS A 107 12.98 46.88 29.95
CA LYS A 107 14.24 46.14 30.11
C LYS A 107 14.18 45.11 31.23
N LYS A 108 13.55 45.43 32.36
CA LYS A 108 13.35 44.48 33.48
C LYS A 108 12.48 43.30 33.06
N ILE A 109 11.43 43.54 32.28
CA ILE A 109 10.56 42.46 31.78
C ILE A 109 11.31 41.55 30.80
N LEU A 110 12.08 42.10 29.85
CA LEU A 110 12.91 41.29 28.94
C LEU A 110 13.95 40.45 29.69
N LEU A 111 14.60 41.02 30.70
CA LEU A 111 15.58 40.30 31.52
C LEU A 111 14.93 39.11 32.23
N ASN A 112 13.78 39.32 32.89
CA ASN A 112 13.09 38.28 33.64
C ASN A 112 12.51 37.19 32.71
N ALA A 113 11.99 37.57 31.53
CA ALA A 113 11.52 36.63 30.53
C ALA A 113 12.67 35.76 29.99
N GLY A 114 13.85 36.36 29.73
CA GLY A 114 15.04 35.64 29.30
C GLY A 114 15.57 34.65 30.35
N ILE A 115 15.56 35.03 31.63
CA ILE A 115 15.94 34.14 32.74
C ILE A 115 14.95 32.97 32.85
N GLY A 116 13.64 33.23 32.73
CA GLY A 116 12.61 32.19 32.74
C GLY A 116 12.81 31.17 31.61
N LEU A 117 13.07 31.64 30.39
CA LEU A 117 13.33 30.78 29.24
C LEU A 117 14.59 29.93 29.42
N LEU A 118 15.66 30.53 29.95
CA LEU A 118 16.91 29.82 30.24
C LEU A 118 16.69 28.66 31.23
N ILE A 119 15.91 28.89 32.28
CA ILE A 119 15.59 27.87 33.28
C ILE A 119 14.80 26.72 32.66
N ILE A 120 13.79 27.02 31.83
CA ILE A 120 12.98 26.00 31.15
C ILE A 120 13.85 25.13 30.25
N MET A 121 14.70 25.75 29.40
CA MET A 121 15.61 25.01 28.52
C MET A 121 16.63 24.18 29.30
N SER A 122 17.15 24.72 30.41
CA SER A 122 18.12 24.02 31.26
C SER A 122 17.47 22.81 31.95
N SER A 123 16.23 22.96 32.43
CA SER A 123 15.48 21.87 33.05
C SER A 123 15.27 20.70 32.10
N LEU A 124 14.93 21.01 30.84
CA LEU A 124 14.74 19.99 29.80
C LEU A 124 16.05 19.25 29.48
N ALA A 125 17.15 19.99 29.31
CA ALA A 125 18.46 19.42 29.04
C ALA A 125 18.98 18.54 30.19
N ILE A 126 18.79 18.97 31.45
CA ILE A 126 19.21 18.19 32.62
C ILE A 126 18.37 16.92 32.75
N THR A 127 17.05 17.02 32.54
CA THR A 127 16.16 15.86 32.60
C THR A 127 16.58 14.83 31.55
N GLN A 128 16.76 15.25 30.29
CA GLN A 128 17.24 14.37 29.22
C GLN A 128 18.59 13.73 29.55
N PHE A 129 19.54 14.51 30.06
CA PHE A 129 20.85 13.99 30.44
C PHE A 129 20.77 12.89 31.51
N ILE A 130 19.92 13.06 32.53
CA ILE A 130 19.73 12.07 33.60
C ILE A 130 19.09 10.80 33.03
N LEU A 131 18.04 10.95 32.21
CA LEU A 131 17.34 9.82 31.57
C LEU A 131 18.29 9.01 30.69
N THR A 132 19.08 9.65 29.83
CA THR A 132 20.09 8.97 29.01
C THR A 132 21.11 8.22 29.86
N LYS A 133 21.55 8.80 30.99
CA LYS A 133 22.53 8.15 31.88
C LYS A 133 21.96 6.98 32.66
N LEU A 134 20.66 7.01 32.99
CA LEU A 134 19.96 5.90 33.61
C LEU A 134 19.73 4.76 32.60
N ALA A 135 19.32 5.08 31.38
CA ALA A 135 19.17 4.12 30.28
C ALA A 135 20.51 3.44 29.89
N GLU A 136 21.62 4.18 29.88
CA GLU A 136 22.96 3.62 29.71
C GLU A 136 23.32 2.63 30.82
N ALA A 137 22.97 2.94 32.07
CA ALA A 137 23.33 2.13 33.23
C ALA A 137 22.50 0.83 33.37
N THR A 138 21.31 0.78 32.77
CA THR A 138 20.42 -0.40 32.79
C THR A 138 20.60 -1.32 31.57
N GLY A 139 21.49 -0.96 30.62
CA GLY A 139 21.69 -1.73 29.39
C GLY A 139 20.62 -1.50 28.32
N TYR A 140 19.75 -0.50 28.50
CA TYR A 140 18.71 -0.11 27.55
C TYR A 140 19.27 0.53 26.25
N ASN A 141 20.54 0.93 26.25
CA ASN A 141 21.26 1.44 25.08
C ASN A 141 22.03 0.37 24.30
N ALA A 142 21.45 -0.82 24.11
CA ALA A 142 21.74 -1.57 22.90
C ALA A 142 21.10 -0.77 21.74
N ASN A 143 21.84 0.21 21.21
CA ASN A 143 21.58 0.96 19.98
C ASN A 143 20.11 0.99 19.46
N PRO A 144 19.42 2.13 19.43
CA PRO A 144 18.44 2.40 18.38
C PRO A 144 19.20 2.69 17.08
N ARG A 145 20.03 1.74 16.64
CA ARG A 145 20.24 1.59 15.21
C ARG A 145 19.03 0.80 14.81
N GLY A 146 18.08 1.43 14.13
CA GLY A 146 17.09 0.69 13.36
C GLY A 146 17.86 -0.43 12.68
N GLY A 147 17.63 -1.66 13.14
CA GLY A 147 18.24 -2.81 12.53
C GLY A 147 17.91 -2.69 11.05
N GLY A 148 18.80 -3.16 10.18
CA GLY A 148 18.38 -3.39 8.80
C GLY A 148 17.07 -4.18 8.78
N PRO A 149 16.34 -4.18 7.65
CA PRO A 149 15.17 -5.04 7.50
C PRO A 149 15.46 -6.43 8.06
N PRO A 150 14.51 -7.06 8.79
CA PRO A 150 14.73 -8.38 9.34
C PRO A 150 15.16 -9.28 8.20
N GLY A 151 16.37 -9.83 8.26
CA GLY A 151 16.95 -10.56 7.14
C GLY A 151 16.02 -11.73 6.78
N SER A 152 15.21 -11.58 5.73
CA SER A 152 14.37 -12.67 5.25
C SER A 152 15.22 -13.74 4.57
N PRO A 153 14.85 -15.02 4.66
CA PRO A 153 15.48 -16.07 3.89
C PRO A 153 15.37 -15.72 2.41
N THR A 154 16.49 -15.37 1.79
CA THR A 154 16.49 -14.90 0.39
C THR A 154 16.39 -16.07 -0.59
N TYR A 155 16.94 -17.23 -0.19
CA TYR A 155 17.16 -18.39 -1.07
C TYR A 155 16.44 -19.67 -0.64
N THR A 156 15.71 -19.62 0.47
CA THR A 156 14.99 -20.77 1.03
C THR A 156 13.58 -20.31 1.35
N ALA A 157 12.58 -21.13 1.01
CA ALA A 157 11.17 -20.86 1.21
C ALA A 157 10.72 -19.51 0.62
N SER A 158 11.33 -19.04 -0.47
CA SER A 158 11.09 -17.68 -0.98
C SER A 158 10.44 -17.64 -2.36
N GLY A 159 10.74 -18.59 -3.25
CA GLY A 159 10.37 -18.49 -4.68
C GLY A 159 8.89 -18.69 -5.00
N SER A 160 8.07 -19.04 -4.01
CA SER A 160 6.62 -19.12 -4.21
C SER A 160 5.96 -17.75 -4.45
N LEU A 161 6.56 -16.63 -4.05
CA LEU A 161 6.04 -15.28 -4.37
C LEU A 161 6.35 -14.92 -5.82
N GLY A 162 5.30 -14.66 -6.59
CA GLY A 162 5.36 -14.50 -8.06
C GLY A 162 5.05 -15.78 -8.83
N ALA A 163 4.75 -16.88 -8.13
CA ALA A 163 4.40 -18.17 -8.75
C ALA A 163 3.12 -18.77 -8.14
N ILE A 164 3.14 -19.11 -6.85
CA ILE A 164 2.00 -19.69 -6.11
C ILE A 164 1.26 -18.58 -5.34
N VAL A 165 2.03 -17.79 -4.59
CA VAL A 165 1.55 -16.62 -3.86
C VAL A 165 1.58 -15.43 -4.81
N LYS A 166 0.42 -14.81 -5.00
CA LYS A 166 0.24 -13.63 -5.84
C LYS A 166 0.68 -12.38 -5.10
N ASP A 167 0.21 -12.22 -3.86
CA ASP A 167 0.57 -11.07 -3.03
C ASP A 167 0.39 -11.37 -1.54
N HIS A 168 1.09 -10.65 -0.67
CA HIS A 168 0.89 -10.71 0.77
C HIS A 168 1.20 -9.36 1.43
N TYR A 169 0.58 -9.11 2.58
CA TYR A 169 0.82 -7.94 3.41
C TYR A 169 0.93 -8.38 4.88
N PRO A 170 1.84 -7.83 5.71
CA PRO A 170 2.90 -6.89 5.37
C PRO A 170 3.87 -7.44 4.31
N PHE A 171 4.52 -6.56 3.57
CA PHE A 171 5.44 -6.95 2.51
C PHE A 171 6.72 -7.57 3.08
N ARG A 172 7.39 -8.36 2.24
CA ARG A 172 8.68 -8.97 2.59
C ARG A 172 9.69 -7.88 2.97
N ASN A 173 10.36 -8.05 4.10
CA ASN A 173 11.33 -7.12 4.66
C ASN A 173 10.74 -5.73 5.02
N GLN A 174 9.42 -5.58 5.10
CA GLN A 174 8.83 -4.32 5.54
C GLN A 174 9.22 -4.03 7.00
N VAL A 175 9.62 -2.79 7.26
CA VAL A 175 9.91 -2.26 8.60
C VAL A 175 8.86 -1.22 8.95
N GLU A 176 8.78 -0.84 10.23
CA GLU A 176 7.79 0.11 10.74
C GLU A 176 6.35 -0.34 10.45
N VAL A 177 6.10 -1.65 10.48
CA VAL A 177 4.73 -2.18 10.38
C VAL A 177 3.97 -1.82 11.65
N ALA A 178 2.79 -1.25 11.51
CA ALA A 178 1.98 -0.88 12.66
C ALA A 178 1.51 -2.11 13.44
N ARG A 179 1.31 -1.95 14.74
CA ARG A 179 1.01 -3.08 15.62
C ARG A 179 -0.42 -3.62 15.47
N ASN A 180 -1.35 -2.82 14.99
CA ASN A 180 -2.73 -3.21 14.67
C ASN A 180 -2.91 -3.70 13.22
N THR A 181 -1.82 -3.83 12.45
CA THR A 181 -1.86 -4.32 11.07
C THR A 181 -2.32 -5.78 10.98
N ARG A 182 -3.24 -6.05 10.07
CA ARG A 182 -3.65 -7.41 9.64
C ARG A 182 -2.65 -8.00 8.66
N ILE A 183 -2.63 -9.33 8.57
CA ILE A 183 -1.83 -10.06 7.59
C ILE A 183 -2.77 -10.55 6.48
N SER A 184 -2.49 -10.24 5.22
CA SER A 184 -3.26 -10.76 4.08
C SER A 184 -2.38 -11.60 3.16
N VAL A 185 -2.96 -12.63 2.56
CA VAL A 185 -2.30 -13.48 1.56
C VAL A 185 -3.29 -13.77 0.43
N THR A 186 -2.86 -13.57 -0.81
CA THR A 186 -3.62 -13.87 -2.03
C THR A 186 -2.84 -14.86 -2.89
N PHE A 187 -3.52 -15.88 -3.39
CA PHE A 187 -2.95 -16.93 -4.22
C PHE A 187 -3.36 -16.81 -5.69
N PHE A 188 -2.59 -17.41 -6.60
CA PHE A 188 -2.98 -17.53 -8.02
C PHE A 188 -4.02 -18.61 -8.28
N MET A 189 -4.20 -19.53 -7.34
CA MET A 189 -5.11 -20.68 -7.42
C MET A 189 -5.99 -20.73 -6.17
N PRO A 190 -7.19 -21.31 -6.27
CA PRO A 190 -8.08 -21.40 -5.13
C PRO A 190 -7.58 -22.44 -4.11
N LEU A 191 -7.82 -22.14 -2.84
CA LEU A 191 -7.41 -22.95 -1.70
C LEU A 191 -8.62 -23.65 -1.06
N ASP A 192 -8.41 -24.81 -0.43
CA ASP A 192 -9.42 -25.43 0.42
C ASP A 192 -9.48 -24.68 1.77
N PRO A 193 -10.53 -23.90 2.07
CA PRO A 193 -10.57 -23.08 3.28
C PRO A 193 -10.54 -23.92 4.57
N ALA A 194 -11.03 -25.17 4.54
CA ALA A 194 -10.97 -26.06 5.71
C ALA A 194 -9.54 -26.48 6.06
N SER A 195 -8.60 -26.35 5.11
CA SER A 195 -7.18 -26.62 5.37
C SER A 195 -6.51 -25.52 6.21
N VAL A 196 -7.04 -24.28 6.19
CA VAL A 196 -6.44 -23.11 6.84
C VAL A 196 -7.30 -22.55 7.98
N ILE A 197 -8.59 -22.83 7.98
CA ILE A 197 -9.56 -22.19 8.88
C ILE A 197 -10.27 -23.23 9.71
N VAL A 198 -10.35 -22.97 11.01
CA VAL A 198 -11.22 -23.69 11.94
C VAL A 198 -12.53 -22.90 12.03
N ASP A 199 -13.61 -23.50 11.53
CA ASP A 199 -14.98 -23.03 11.69
C ASP A 199 -15.35 -23.05 13.18
N ASN A 200 -15.14 -21.92 13.86
CA ASN A 200 -15.27 -21.79 15.30
C ASN A 200 -16.73 -21.66 15.72
N ASN A 201 -17.54 -21.06 14.85
CA ASN A 201 -18.94 -20.79 15.10
C ASN A 201 -19.85 -21.94 14.59
N ALA A 202 -19.27 -22.91 13.88
CA ALA A 202 -19.89 -24.14 13.36
C ALA A 202 -21.07 -23.89 12.42
N ASN A 203 -21.01 -22.79 11.66
CA ASN A 203 -22.07 -22.42 10.72
C ASN A 203 -21.90 -23.05 9.32
N GLY A 204 -20.75 -23.67 9.06
CA GLY A 204 -20.42 -24.34 7.79
C GLY A 204 -19.80 -23.44 6.72
N THR A 205 -19.60 -22.15 7.01
CA THR A 205 -18.89 -21.17 6.19
C THR A 205 -17.56 -20.89 6.86
N PHE A 206 -16.47 -21.01 6.11
CA PHE A 206 -15.13 -20.80 6.66
C PHE A 206 -14.68 -19.37 6.43
N GLY A 207 -14.11 -18.75 7.45
CA GLY A 207 -13.51 -17.43 7.37
C GLY A 207 -14.54 -16.32 7.46
N ASP A 208 -15.60 -16.53 8.22
CA ASP A 208 -16.61 -15.51 8.47
C ASP A 208 -16.60 -15.03 9.93
N CYS A 209 -17.46 -14.04 10.18
CA CYS A 209 -17.61 -13.36 11.47
C CYS A 209 -19.10 -13.13 11.74
N ILE A 210 -19.87 -14.21 11.84
CA ILE A 210 -21.32 -14.16 12.02
C ILE A 210 -21.68 -14.26 13.51
N ASN A 211 -22.46 -13.30 14.00
CA ASN A 211 -22.93 -13.34 15.37
C ASN A 211 -23.95 -14.45 15.59
N ILE A 212 -23.58 -15.46 16.38
CA ILE A 212 -24.46 -16.59 16.71
C ILE A 212 -25.09 -16.37 18.08
N GLY A 213 -26.08 -15.48 18.11
CA GLY A 213 -27.05 -15.39 19.21
C GLY A 213 -26.63 -14.55 20.43
N ASN A 214 -25.57 -13.73 20.30
CA ASN A 214 -25.19 -12.74 21.30
C ASN A 214 -25.74 -11.34 20.93
N PRO A 215 -26.13 -10.49 21.89
CA PRO A 215 -26.62 -9.15 21.58
C PRO A 215 -25.53 -8.19 21.10
N LEU A 216 -24.25 -8.57 21.24
CA LEU A 216 -23.08 -7.78 20.87
C LEU A 216 -22.10 -8.66 20.10
N PHE A 217 -21.49 -8.08 19.06
CA PHE A 217 -20.44 -8.73 18.26
C PHE A 217 -19.18 -9.00 19.09
N SER A 218 -18.62 -10.19 18.94
CA SER A 218 -17.40 -10.64 19.62
C SER A 218 -16.44 -11.25 18.60
N TRP A 219 -15.28 -10.62 18.41
CA TRP A 219 -14.19 -11.19 17.63
C TRP A 219 -13.74 -12.57 18.11
N TRP A 220 -13.99 -12.93 19.38
CA TRP A 220 -13.53 -14.20 19.95
C TRP A 220 -14.47 -15.37 19.66
N ASP A 221 -15.77 -15.07 19.58
CA ASP A 221 -16.83 -16.07 19.53
C ASP A 221 -17.47 -16.13 18.14
N ASP A 222 -17.64 -14.99 17.49
CA ASP A 222 -18.38 -14.89 16.23
C ASP A 222 -17.49 -15.17 15.01
N CYS A 223 -16.18 -15.01 15.15
CA CYS A 223 -15.22 -15.17 14.05
C CYS A 223 -14.48 -16.50 14.09
N ASP A 224 -14.17 -16.99 12.89
CA ASP A 224 -13.36 -18.18 12.68
C ASP A 224 -11.89 -17.98 12.99
N ARG A 225 -11.22 -19.11 13.27
CA ARG A 225 -9.86 -19.12 13.80
C ARG A 225 -8.89 -19.75 12.83
N LEU A 226 -7.62 -19.40 13.00
CA LEU A 226 -6.55 -20.01 12.23
C LEU A 226 -6.36 -21.49 12.60
N ASN A 227 -6.32 -22.35 11.59
CA ASN A 227 -5.72 -23.67 11.72
C ASN A 227 -4.19 -23.50 11.80
N ALA A 228 -3.67 -23.37 13.02
CA ALA A 228 -2.28 -22.99 13.29
C ALA A 228 -1.21 -23.78 12.49
N PRO A 229 -1.34 -25.09 12.23
CA PRO A 229 -0.38 -25.82 11.40
C PRO A 229 -0.30 -25.33 9.95
N ALA A 230 -1.33 -24.67 9.40
CA ALA A 230 -1.34 -24.16 8.03
C ALA A 230 -0.48 -22.91 7.86
N ILE A 231 -0.57 -21.98 8.80
CA ILE A 231 0.20 -20.72 8.79
C ILE A 231 0.89 -20.53 10.14
N GLU A 232 2.21 -20.58 10.11
CA GLU A 232 3.04 -20.40 11.29
C GLU A 232 3.52 -18.95 11.41
N ILE A 233 3.29 -18.32 12.57
CA ILE A 233 3.74 -16.96 12.85
C ILE A 233 4.57 -16.97 14.13
N TYR A 234 5.82 -16.51 14.05
CA TYR A 234 6.76 -16.48 15.17
C TYR A 234 7.45 -15.13 15.28
N GLU A 235 7.66 -14.68 16.53
CA GLU A 235 8.62 -13.61 16.82
C GLU A 235 10.04 -14.08 16.55
N LEU A 236 10.90 -13.14 16.19
CA LEU A 236 12.31 -13.36 15.91
C LEU A 236 13.16 -12.50 16.85
N ASP A 237 14.29 -13.07 17.29
CA ASP A 237 15.36 -12.28 17.92
C ASP A 237 16.20 -11.51 16.88
N ASP A 238 17.19 -10.76 17.37
CA ASP A 238 18.08 -9.95 16.54
C ASP A 238 18.92 -10.78 15.54
N ASP A 239 19.11 -12.07 15.82
CA ASP A 239 19.81 -13.02 14.95
C ASP A 239 18.86 -13.68 13.92
N GLY A 240 17.57 -13.34 13.96
CA GLY A 240 16.54 -13.86 13.06
C GLY A 240 16.12 -15.30 13.39
N VAL A 241 16.32 -15.72 14.65
CA VAL A 241 15.91 -17.03 15.17
C VAL A 241 14.51 -16.91 15.79
N ARG A 242 13.65 -17.90 15.53
CA ARG A 242 12.30 -17.97 16.11
C ARG A 242 12.38 -18.05 17.63
N VAL A 243 11.69 -17.16 18.32
CA VAL A 243 11.60 -17.10 19.78
C VAL A 243 10.14 -17.18 20.24
N GLY A 244 9.95 -17.63 21.48
CA GLY A 244 8.63 -17.74 22.09
C GLY A 244 7.78 -18.89 21.52
N LEU A 245 6.46 -18.71 21.60
CA LEU A 245 5.46 -19.64 21.06
C LEU A 245 4.90 -19.10 19.76
N GLN A 246 4.38 -19.99 18.91
CA GLN A 246 3.64 -19.60 17.72
C GLN A 246 2.44 -18.72 18.11
N LEU A 247 2.22 -17.65 17.36
CA LEU A 247 1.03 -16.83 17.46
C LEU A 247 -0.14 -17.57 16.81
N THR A 248 -0.96 -18.20 17.64
CA THR A 248 -2.13 -18.99 17.21
C THR A 248 -3.47 -18.28 17.42
N GLU A 249 -3.48 -17.22 18.22
CA GLU A 249 -4.64 -16.40 18.54
C GLU A 249 -4.92 -15.39 17.40
N MET A 250 -5.35 -15.94 16.27
CA MET A 250 -5.64 -15.22 15.03
C MET A 250 -7.07 -15.54 14.59
N ASN A 251 -7.83 -14.51 14.26
CA ASN A 251 -9.07 -14.68 13.51
C ASN A 251 -8.76 -14.68 12.03
N VAL A 252 -9.40 -15.55 11.25
CA VAL A 252 -9.16 -15.63 9.80
C VAL A 252 -10.45 -15.30 9.09
N LEU A 253 -10.34 -14.43 8.09
CA LEU A 253 -11.42 -14.09 7.19
C LEU A 253 -11.07 -14.54 5.78
N ALA A 254 -12.03 -15.15 5.08
CA ALA A 254 -11.87 -15.62 3.72
C ALA A 254 -12.68 -14.72 2.77
N VAL A 255 -12.06 -14.35 1.65
CA VAL A 255 -12.75 -13.62 0.58
C VAL A 255 -13.10 -14.60 -0.53
N TYR A 256 -14.40 -14.80 -0.72
CA TYR A 256 -14.95 -15.72 -1.71
C TYR A 256 -15.14 -15.05 -3.07
N GLU A 257 -14.72 -15.76 -4.11
CA GLU A 257 -14.91 -15.40 -5.52
C GLU A 257 -15.61 -16.59 -6.22
N ASP A 258 -16.88 -16.43 -6.60
CA ASP A 258 -17.69 -17.50 -7.20
C ASP A 258 -17.63 -18.84 -6.42
N ALA A 259 -17.67 -18.75 -5.08
CA ALA A 259 -17.57 -19.86 -4.10
C ALA A 259 -16.17 -20.43 -3.83
N SER A 260 -15.14 -19.99 -4.56
CA SER A 260 -13.75 -20.36 -4.31
C SER A 260 -13.02 -19.31 -3.46
N VAL A 261 -12.02 -19.71 -2.67
CA VAL A 261 -11.24 -18.80 -1.81
C VAL A 261 -9.84 -18.59 -2.38
N TYR A 262 -9.49 -17.32 -2.63
CA TYR A 262 -8.16 -16.92 -3.12
C TYR A 262 -7.40 -16.04 -2.13
N THR A 263 -8.12 -15.29 -1.31
CA THR A 263 -7.55 -14.31 -0.38
C THR A 263 -7.96 -14.62 1.05
N LEU A 264 -6.98 -14.60 1.94
CA LEU A 264 -7.15 -14.75 3.39
C LEU A 264 -6.67 -13.49 4.09
N VAL A 265 -7.44 -13.03 5.07
CA VAL A 265 -7.07 -11.92 5.96
C VAL A 265 -7.03 -12.43 7.40
N LEU A 266 -5.84 -12.48 7.97
CA LEU A 266 -5.58 -12.87 9.35
C LEU A 266 -5.55 -11.60 10.21
N ARG A 267 -6.44 -11.55 11.20
CA ARG A 267 -6.48 -10.50 12.22
C ARG A 267 -5.91 -11.04 13.53
N PRO A 268 -4.78 -10.51 14.01
CA PRO A 268 -4.29 -10.77 15.36
C PRO A 268 -5.34 -10.37 16.41
N ARG A 269 -5.59 -11.24 17.39
CA ARG A 269 -6.50 -10.92 18.52
C ARG A 269 -5.89 -9.90 19.47
N ASN A 270 -4.57 -9.93 19.62
CA ASN A 270 -3.78 -8.93 20.30
C ASN A 270 -2.92 -8.19 19.28
N TYR A 271 -2.59 -6.93 19.57
CA TYR A 271 -1.66 -6.18 18.74
C TYR A 271 -0.33 -6.93 18.60
N LEU A 272 0.21 -6.92 17.38
CA LEU A 272 1.55 -7.40 17.10
C LEU A 272 2.57 -6.49 17.80
N GLY A 273 3.77 -7.01 18.00
CA GLY A 273 4.89 -6.27 18.55
C GLY A 273 4.67 -5.71 19.95
N ASP A 274 5.53 -4.77 20.31
CA ASP A 274 5.62 -4.19 21.64
C ASP A 274 5.53 -2.66 21.56
N SER A 275 4.97 -2.00 22.58
CA SER A 275 4.82 -0.53 22.58
C SER A 275 6.12 0.23 22.84
N VAL A 276 7.21 -0.46 23.17
CA VAL A 276 8.49 0.13 23.61
C VAL A 276 9.62 -0.21 22.66
N ARG A 277 9.57 -1.38 22.01
CA ARG A 277 10.61 -1.83 21.06
C ARG A 277 10.02 -2.45 19.80
N ASP A 278 10.78 -2.34 18.72
CA ASP A 278 10.51 -3.07 17.49
C ASP A 278 10.56 -4.59 17.73
N VAL A 279 9.71 -5.32 17.01
CA VAL A 279 9.65 -6.78 17.05
C VAL A 279 9.61 -7.32 15.64
N SER A 280 10.52 -8.24 15.34
CA SER A 280 10.55 -8.91 14.04
C SER A 280 9.71 -10.17 14.06
N TYR A 281 8.97 -10.43 12.98
CA TYR A 281 8.13 -11.59 12.80
C TYR A 281 8.54 -12.37 11.56
N SER A 282 8.37 -13.69 11.61
CA SER A 282 8.33 -14.58 10.44
C SER A 282 6.91 -15.10 10.27
N VAL A 283 6.48 -15.20 9.02
CA VAL A 283 5.24 -15.87 8.62
C VAL A 283 5.58 -16.95 7.62
N THR A 284 5.16 -18.19 7.89
CA THR A 284 5.40 -19.35 7.04
C THR A 284 4.07 -19.97 6.62
N LEU A 285 3.83 -20.02 5.31
CA LEU A 285 2.79 -20.82 4.68
C LEU A 285 3.34 -22.23 4.50
N THR A 286 2.66 -23.21 5.10
CA THR A 286 3.14 -24.59 5.14
C THR A 286 2.49 -25.45 4.04
N ASP A 287 2.97 -26.69 3.93
CA ASP A 287 2.40 -27.71 3.06
C ASP A 287 1.02 -28.23 3.52
N ASN A 288 0.52 -27.80 4.68
CA ASN A 288 -0.84 -28.11 5.13
C ASN A 288 -1.91 -27.29 4.40
N ILE A 289 -1.54 -26.23 3.67
CA ILE A 289 -2.48 -25.46 2.85
C ILE A 289 -2.76 -26.26 1.57
N LEU A 290 -4.01 -26.71 1.40
CA LEU A 290 -4.41 -27.57 0.30
C LEU A 290 -5.05 -26.78 -0.84
N ARG A 291 -4.95 -27.31 -2.05
CA ARG A 291 -5.67 -26.79 -3.22
C ARG A 291 -7.16 -27.13 -3.12
N GLU A 292 -8.03 -26.24 -3.61
CA GLU A 292 -9.46 -26.52 -3.65
C GLU A 292 -9.74 -27.80 -4.45
N GLY A 293 -10.53 -28.72 -3.87
CA GLY A 293 -10.91 -29.97 -4.51
C GLY A 293 -9.79 -31.00 -4.67
N ALA A 294 -8.62 -30.77 -4.07
CA ALA A 294 -7.44 -31.63 -4.16
C ALA A 294 -6.94 -32.04 -2.75
N ILE A 295 -6.16 -33.11 -2.68
CA ILE A 295 -5.46 -33.51 -1.44
C ILE A 295 -4.02 -32.99 -1.41
N GLU A 296 -3.57 -32.45 -2.53
CA GLU A 296 -2.23 -31.93 -2.74
C GLU A 296 -2.06 -30.55 -2.11
N SER A 297 -0.87 -30.34 -1.54
CA SER A 297 -0.42 -29.05 -1.04
C SER A 297 -0.39 -28.01 -2.16
N MET A 298 -0.68 -26.76 -1.80
CA MET A 298 -0.49 -25.63 -2.69
C MET A 298 0.97 -25.47 -3.14
N PHE A 299 1.91 -25.88 -2.28
CA PHE A 299 3.35 -25.79 -2.45
C PHE A 299 3.99 -27.07 -2.98
N GLU A 300 3.20 -28.02 -3.49
CA GLU A 300 3.70 -29.30 -4.03
C GLU A 300 4.80 -29.13 -5.09
N THR A 301 4.71 -28.07 -5.92
CA THR A 301 5.68 -27.77 -6.98
C THR A 301 6.84 -26.88 -6.52
N ASP A 302 6.79 -26.37 -5.28
CA ASP A 302 7.85 -25.57 -4.69
C ASP A 302 8.95 -26.49 -4.14
N ALA A 303 10.21 -26.12 -4.35
CA ALA A 303 11.36 -26.95 -3.95
C ALA A 303 11.50 -27.08 -2.43
N ASP A 304 11.07 -26.07 -1.68
CA ASP A 304 11.10 -26.05 -0.22
C ASP A 304 9.76 -26.54 0.38
N GLY A 305 8.70 -26.61 -0.44
CA GLY A 305 7.36 -27.04 -0.02
C GLY A 305 6.64 -26.05 0.90
N ILE A 306 7.21 -24.87 1.11
CA ILE A 306 6.73 -23.83 2.01
C ILE A 306 7.08 -22.44 1.47
N TYR A 307 6.41 -21.41 1.98
CA TYR A 307 6.76 -20.01 1.72
C TYR A 307 6.91 -19.22 3.02
N GLU A 308 8.07 -18.59 3.24
CA GLU A 308 8.36 -17.74 4.40
C GLU A 308 8.71 -16.30 3.97
N TRP A 309 8.15 -15.34 4.69
CA TRP A 309 8.61 -13.95 4.68
C TRP A 309 8.72 -13.39 6.09
N ARG A 310 9.47 -12.28 6.22
CA ARG A 310 9.64 -11.57 7.49
C ARG A 310 9.28 -10.11 7.36
N PHE A 311 8.85 -9.51 8.46
CA PHE A 311 8.60 -8.08 8.61
C PHE A 311 8.92 -7.65 10.04
N ARG A 312 9.11 -6.36 10.27
CA ARG A 312 9.35 -5.79 11.61
C ARG A 312 8.29 -4.76 11.94
N THR A 313 7.67 -4.93 13.09
CA THR A 313 6.75 -3.94 13.64
C THR A 313 7.51 -2.78 14.25
N GLY A 314 6.99 -1.56 14.10
CA GLY A 314 7.36 -0.43 14.95
C GLY A 314 6.62 -0.50 16.29
N THR A 315 6.73 0.56 17.08
CA THR A 315 6.09 0.67 18.41
C THR A 315 4.67 1.25 18.37
N GLU A 316 4.31 1.89 17.26
CA GLU A 316 3.09 2.68 17.12
C GLU A 316 1.92 1.89 16.52
N LEU A 317 0.71 2.38 16.81
CA LEU A 317 -0.50 1.99 16.11
C LEU A 317 -0.69 2.87 14.89
N ASP A 318 -1.25 2.30 13.83
CA ASP A 318 -1.70 3.07 12.68
C ASP A 318 -3.13 3.51 12.90
N LEU A 319 -3.31 4.82 12.98
CA LEU A 319 -4.58 5.53 13.15
C LEU A 319 -4.86 6.44 11.95
N THR A 320 -4.09 6.29 10.88
CA THR A 320 -4.19 7.12 9.68
C THR A 320 -5.22 6.48 8.75
N PRO A 321 -6.21 7.22 8.26
CA PRO A 321 -7.17 6.65 7.31
C PRO A 321 -6.56 6.47 5.92
N PRO A 322 -7.01 5.46 5.16
CA PRO A 322 -6.73 5.40 3.74
C PRO A 322 -7.48 6.52 3.01
N ARG A 323 -6.97 6.91 1.85
CA ARG A 323 -7.61 7.84 0.91
C ARG A 323 -7.43 7.37 -0.52
N VAL A 324 -8.34 7.80 -1.40
CA VAL A 324 -8.22 7.57 -2.84
C VAL A 324 -7.15 8.52 -3.41
N LEU A 325 -6.09 7.97 -4.00
CA LEU A 325 -5.06 8.73 -4.71
C LEU A 325 -5.52 9.16 -6.10
N ASN A 326 -6.05 8.20 -6.88
CA ASN A 326 -6.56 8.44 -8.22
C ASN A 326 -7.50 7.32 -8.65
N VAL A 327 -8.30 7.59 -9.68
CA VAL A 327 -9.25 6.66 -10.28
C VAL A 327 -9.10 6.63 -11.80
N TYR A 328 -9.39 5.47 -12.37
CA TYR A 328 -9.57 5.30 -13.80
C TYR A 328 -10.94 4.66 -14.06
N PRO A 329 -11.81 5.25 -14.88
CA PRO A 329 -11.67 6.54 -15.55
C PRO A 329 -11.59 7.69 -14.55
N ARG A 330 -10.90 8.77 -14.97
CA ARG A 330 -10.84 10.01 -14.21
C ARG A 330 -12.21 10.69 -14.19
N ASP A 331 -12.40 11.58 -13.23
CA ASP A 331 -13.64 12.35 -13.13
C ASP A 331 -13.94 13.09 -14.44
N THR A 332 -15.18 12.96 -14.91
CA THR A 332 -15.71 13.47 -16.19
C THR A 332 -15.07 12.90 -17.47
N GLN A 333 -14.18 11.90 -17.37
CA GLN A 333 -13.58 11.24 -18.53
C GLN A 333 -14.61 10.35 -19.26
N ASN A 334 -14.57 10.35 -20.59
CA ASN A 334 -15.33 9.39 -21.40
C ASN A 334 -14.44 8.20 -21.75
N VAL A 335 -14.94 6.98 -21.53
CA VAL A 335 -14.21 5.74 -21.85
C VAL A 335 -15.08 4.75 -22.62
N PRO A 336 -14.46 3.85 -23.40
CA PRO A 336 -15.13 2.71 -24.02
C PRO A 336 -15.84 1.81 -23.00
N ARG A 337 -16.87 1.10 -23.43
CA ARG A 337 -17.64 0.23 -22.52
C ARG A 337 -16.94 -1.05 -22.11
N ASN A 338 -15.85 -1.46 -22.76
CA ASN A 338 -15.00 -2.59 -22.35
C ASN A 338 -13.90 -2.20 -21.34
N THR A 339 -14.01 -1.01 -20.73
CA THR A 339 -13.05 -0.53 -19.74
C THR A 339 -13.27 -1.18 -18.36
N ILE A 340 -12.18 -1.71 -17.78
CA ILE A 340 -12.06 -2.06 -16.37
C ILE A 340 -11.88 -0.77 -15.55
N ILE A 341 -12.64 -0.63 -14.47
CA ILE A 341 -12.52 0.51 -13.55
C ILE A 341 -11.40 0.21 -12.54
N GLN A 342 -10.58 1.20 -12.20
CA GLN A 342 -9.56 1.12 -11.16
C GLN A 342 -9.71 2.25 -10.15
N ILE A 343 -9.47 1.94 -8.87
CA ILE A 343 -9.37 2.88 -7.76
C ILE A 343 -8.03 2.61 -7.08
N ASN A 344 -7.16 3.61 -7.00
CA ASN A 344 -5.86 3.49 -6.37
C ASN A 344 -5.86 4.25 -5.03
N PHE A 345 -5.39 3.59 -3.98
CA PHE A 345 -5.33 4.11 -2.60
C PHE A 345 -3.89 4.42 -2.19
N ASN A 346 -3.72 5.29 -1.20
CA ASN A 346 -2.39 5.67 -0.69
C ASN A 346 -1.71 4.52 0.07
N GLU A 347 -2.52 3.61 0.62
CA GLU A 347 -2.08 2.50 1.45
C GLU A 347 -2.89 1.24 1.20
N ALA A 348 -2.48 0.16 1.87
CA ALA A 348 -3.10 -1.15 1.70
C ALA A 348 -4.49 -1.15 2.35
N ILE A 349 -5.52 -1.46 1.55
CA ILE A 349 -6.91 -1.60 1.98
C ILE A 349 -7.26 -3.05 2.28
N ASP A 350 -8.19 -3.23 3.22
CA ASP A 350 -8.66 -4.53 3.67
C ASP A 350 -9.54 -5.21 2.59
N PRO A 351 -9.11 -6.35 2.01
CA PRO A 351 -9.86 -7.07 0.99
C PRO A 351 -11.26 -7.48 1.43
N THR A 352 -11.49 -7.74 2.72
CA THR A 352 -12.80 -8.18 3.22
C THR A 352 -13.87 -7.11 3.11
N THR A 353 -13.47 -5.86 2.91
CA THR A 353 -14.39 -4.72 2.79
C THR A 353 -14.37 -4.05 1.42
N SER A 354 -13.43 -4.44 0.57
CA SER A 354 -13.16 -3.79 -0.73
C SER A 354 -13.26 -4.75 -1.92
N GLN A 355 -13.39 -6.05 -1.67
CA GLN A 355 -13.71 -7.05 -2.68
C GLN A 355 -15.11 -7.61 -2.46
N GLY A 356 -15.80 -7.93 -3.56
CA GLY A 356 -17.10 -8.57 -3.52
C GLY A 356 -17.84 -8.51 -4.85
N SER A 357 -18.86 -9.36 -4.97
CA SER A 357 -19.74 -9.43 -6.14
C SER A 357 -20.98 -8.56 -5.95
N ILE A 358 -21.51 -8.01 -7.04
CA ILE A 358 -22.64 -7.09 -7.05
C ILE A 358 -23.65 -7.55 -8.10
N GLY A 359 -24.93 -7.52 -7.74
CA GLY A 359 -26.05 -7.60 -8.68
C GLY A 359 -26.71 -8.98 -8.78
N ARG A 360 -26.13 -10.05 -8.23
CA ARG A 360 -26.79 -11.37 -8.14
C ARG A 360 -27.61 -11.48 -6.85
N PRO A 361 -28.67 -12.31 -6.80
CA PRO A 361 -29.54 -12.41 -5.61
C PRO A 361 -28.87 -12.85 -4.31
N ALA A 362 -27.71 -13.50 -4.38
CA ALA A 362 -26.92 -13.93 -3.22
C ALA A 362 -25.85 -12.91 -2.82
N ASP A 363 -25.63 -11.87 -3.63
CA ASP A 363 -24.59 -10.87 -3.40
C ASP A 363 -25.02 -9.90 -2.30
N THR A 364 -24.14 -9.68 -1.33
CA THR A 364 -24.36 -8.78 -0.19
C THR A 364 -23.37 -7.62 -0.15
N PHE A 365 -22.47 -7.52 -1.12
CA PHE A 365 -21.42 -6.51 -1.13
C PHE A 365 -21.97 -5.16 -1.58
N THR A 366 -21.80 -4.14 -0.73
CA THR A 366 -22.34 -2.80 -0.96
C THR A 366 -21.35 -1.70 -0.63
N ASN A 367 -20.07 -1.98 -0.48
CA ASN A 367 -19.10 -0.96 -0.05
C ASN A 367 -18.60 -0.10 -1.20
N ILE A 368 -18.62 -0.62 -2.43
CA ILE A 368 -18.25 0.13 -3.63
C ILE A 368 -19.33 -0.14 -4.69
N ILE A 369 -20.15 0.86 -5.00
CA ILE A 369 -21.34 0.66 -5.85
C ILE A 369 -21.42 1.67 -6.99
N PHE A 370 -22.02 1.22 -8.10
CA PHE A 370 -22.41 2.11 -9.19
C PHE A 370 -23.70 2.83 -8.86
N ASP A 371 -23.82 4.07 -9.33
CA ASP A 371 -25.07 4.79 -9.31
C ASP A 371 -26.10 4.11 -10.20
N ARG A 372 -27.26 3.84 -9.62
CA ARG A 372 -28.41 3.31 -10.36
C ARG A 372 -29.05 4.42 -11.20
N ASP A 373 -29.10 5.66 -10.71
CA ASP A 373 -29.92 6.73 -11.28
C ASP A 373 -29.10 8.01 -11.44
N VAL A 374 -28.43 8.20 -12.59
CA VAL A 374 -27.81 9.50 -12.90
C VAL A 374 -28.89 10.45 -13.45
N PRO A 375 -29.28 11.52 -12.73
CA PRO A 375 -30.28 12.46 -13.25
C PRO A 375 -29.71 13.18 -14.50
N PRO A 376 -30.50 13.37 -15.59
CA PRO A 376 -31.96 13.24 -15.68
C PRO A 376 -32.44 11.91 -16.32
N MET A 377 -31.57 10.92 -16.48
CA MET A 377 -31.88 9.69 -17.21
C MET A 377 -32.48 8.63 -16.27
N VAL A 378 -33.80 8.71 -16.06
CA VAL A 378 -34.57 7.59 -15.52
C VAL A 378 -34.83 6.60 -16.66
N ASN A 379 -33.93 5.64 -16.84
CA ASN A 379 -34.18 4.52 -17.74
C ASN A 379 -34.71 3.34 -16.90
N PRO A 380 -35.87 2.73 -17.21
CA PRO A 380 -36.32 1.51 -16.54
C PRO A 380 -35.39 0.29 -16.75
N ALA A 381 -34.35 0.41 -17.59
CA ALA A 381 -33.22 -0.51 -17.70
C ALA A 381 -32.00 -0.10 -16.84
N ASN A 382 -32.17 0.79 -15.84
CA ASN A 382 -31.20 1.10 -14.78
C ASN A 382 -31.01 -0.11 -13.85
N SER A 383 -30.60 -1.23 -14.44
CA SER A 383 -30.08 -2.40 -13.74
C SER A 383 -28.78 -1.98 -13.06
N ILE A 384 -28.63 -2.41 -11.81
CA ILE A 384 -27.35 -2.51 -11.12
C ILE A 384 -26.30 -2.99 -12.14
N VAL A 385 -25.14 -2.31 -12.18
CA VAL A 385 -24.03 -2.80 -13.01
C VAL A 385 -23.48 -4.05 -12.32
N GLU A 386 -23.95 -5.20 -12.79
CA GLU A 386 -23.58 -6.49 -12.23
C GLU A 386 -22.11 -6.79 -12.55
N GLY A 387 -21.36 -7.24 -11.55
CA GLY A 387 -19.94 -7.51 -11.67
C GLY A 387 -19.30 -7.79 -10.33
N TYR A 388 -17.98 -7.67 -10.25
CA TYR A 388 -17.23 -7.88 -9.02
C TYR A 388 -16.06 -6.92 -8.88
N TRP A 389 -15.72 -6.60 -7.63
CA TRP A 389 -14.51 -5.88 -7.25
C TRP A 389 -13.43 -6.84 -6.77
N LYS A 390 -12.19 -6.63 -7.24
CA LYS A 390 -10.99 -7.33 -6.77
C LYS A 390 -9.92 -6.34 -6.37
N VAL A 391 -9.14 -6.69 -5.37
CA VAL A 391 -8.00 -5.90 -4.91
C VAL A 391 -6.70 -6.51 -5.44
N SER A 392 -5.81 -5.65 -5.92
CA SER A 392 -4.55 -5.99 -6.56
C SER A 392 -3.45 -4.95 -6.20
N SER A 393 -2.27 -5.09 -6.80
CA SER A 393 -1.14 -4.16 -6.63
C SER A 393 -0.74 -3.86 -5.18
N GLY A 394 -0.53 -4.88 -4.33
CA GLY A 394 -0.19 -4.65 -2.92
C GLY A 394 -1.32 -4.18 -2.07
N TYR A 395 -2.51 -4.64 -2.41
CA TYR A 395 -3.73 -4.25 -1.73
C TYR A 395 -4.02 -2.76 -1.83
N LYS A 396 -3.47 -2.06 -2.82
CA LYS A 396 -3.65 -0.62 -3.02
C LYS A 396 -4.53 -0.27 -4.21
N THR A 397 -4.96 -1.24 -4.99
CA THR A 397 -5.78 -1.01 -6.18
C THR A 397 -7.03 -1.87 -6.11
N ALA A 398 -8.21 -1.27 -6.17
CA ALA A 398 -9.48 -1.99 -6.36
C ALA A 398 -9.94 -1.88 -7.81
N GLU A 399 -10.33 -2.99 -8.42
CA GLU A 399 -10.66 -3.09 -9.85
C GLU A 399 -12.03 -3.73 -10.04
N PHE A 400 -12.86 -3.13 -10.90
CA PHE A 400 -14.20 -3.65 -11.22
C PHE A 400 -14.27 -4.31 -12.59
N VAL A 401 -14.86 -5.50 -12.63
CA VAL A 401 -15.14 -6.25 -13.85
C VAL A 401 -16.64 -6.54 -13.93
N SER A 402 -17.26 -6.19 -15.05
CA SER A 402 -18.67 -6.48 -15.33
C SER A 402 -18.90 -7.97 -15.60
N TYR A 403 -20.11 -8.49 -15.34
CA TYR A 403 -20.52 -9.83 -15.80
C TYR A 403 -21.08 -9.84 -17.23
N ASN A 404 -21.34 -8.67 -17.83
CA ASN A 404 -21.97 -8.60 -19.13
C ASN A 404 -20.95 -8.85 -20.25
N SER A 405 -20.96 -10.07 -20.78
CA SER A 405 -20.17 -10.46 -21.95
C SER A 405 -20.56 -9.66 -23.20
N CYS A 406 -19.57 -9.14 -23.92
CA CYS A 406 -19.78 -8.29 -25.10
C CYS A 406 -18.89 -8.67 -26.30
N GLY A 407 -18.29 -9.86 -26.27
CA GLY A 407 -17.50 -10.40 -27.38
C GLY A 407 -16.19 -11.02 -26.90
N GLN A 408 -15.25 -11.16 -27.82
CA GLN A 408 -13.91 -11.67 -27.55
C GLN A 408 -12.87 -10.56 -27.71
N ASN A 409 -11.78 -10.68 -26.95
CA ASN A 409 -10.63 -9.78 -27.02
C ASN A 409 -9.55 -10.32 -27.99
N SER A 410 -8.39 -9.66 -27.98
CA SER A 410 -7.21 -10.01 -28.78
C SER A 410 -6.45 -11.26 -28.34
N CYS A 411 -6.94 -11.99 -27.34
CA CYS A 411 -6.46 -13.32 -26.97
C CYS A 411 -7.52 -14.40 -27.18
N GLY A 412 -8.67 -14.07 -27.77
CA GLY A 412 -9.80 -15.00 -27.87
C GLY A 412 -10.55 -15.22 -26.55
N ASP A 413 -10.13 -14.59 -25.46
CA ASP A 413 -10.84 -14.61 -24.19
C ASP A 413 -12.14 -13.82 -24.30
N GLU A 414 -13.12 -14.24 -23.51
CA GLU A 414 -14.37 -13.49 -23.33
C GLU A 414 -14.06 -12.11 -22.71
N MET A 415 -14.65 -11.09 -23.30
CA MET A 415 -14.52 -9.69 -22.90
C MET A 415 -15.83 -9.21 -22.28
N PHE A 416 -15.72 -8.46 -21.20
CA PHE A 416 -16.86 -7.99 -20.43
C PHE A 416 -17.04 -6.48 -20.54
N CYS A 417 -18.24 -6.03 -20.82
CA CYS A 417 -18.54 -4.62 -20.96
C CYS A 417 -19.44 -4.11 -19.86
N ILE A 418 -19.22 -2.87 -19.45
CA ILE A 418 -20.18 -2.12 -18.68
C ILE A 418 -21.44 -1.93 -19.55
N PRO A 419 -22.65 -2.27 -19.03
CA PRO A 419 -23.90 -2.01 -19.74
C PRO A 419 -24.10 -0.52 -20.00
N THR A 420 -24.73 -0.18 -21.12
CA THR A 420 -25.04 1.21 -21.47
C THR A 420 -26.53 1.38 -21.74
N ALA A 421 -27.08 2.54 -21.40
CA ALA A 421 -28.43 2.95 -21.79
C ALA A 421 -28.56 3.33 -23.28
N CYS A 422 -27.44 3.30 -24.02
CA CYS A 422 -27.36 3.67 -25.42
C CYS A 422 -28.07 2.67 -26.33
N THR A 423 -28.73 3.17 -27.37
CA THR A 423 -29.35 2.30 -28.38
C THR A 423 -28.27 1.53 -29.16
N THR A 424 -28.58 0.28 -29.54
CA THR A 424 -27.66 -0.58 -30.28
C THR A 424 -27.14 0.11 -31.55
N GLY A 425 -25.81 0.22 -31.68
CA GLY A 425 -25.14 0.83 -32.83
C GLY A 425 -24.99 2.36 -32.79
N ASP A 426 -25.49 3.03 -31.75
CA ASP A 426 -25.25 4.46 -31.55
C ASP A 426 -23.90 4.68 -30.83
N GLU A 427 -22.82 4.74 -31.61
CA GLU A 427 -21.45 4.95 -31.11
C GLU A 427 -21.21 6.36 -30.56
N ALA A 428 -22.05 7.33 -30.93
CA ALA A 428 -21.94 8.72 -30.44
C ALA A 428 -22.57 8.90 -29.04
N CYS A 429 -23.37 7.93 -28.60
CA CYS A 429 -24.00 7.97 -27.29
C CYS A 429 -22.98 7.75 -26.16
N VAL A 430 -23.11 8.56 -25.12
CA VAL A 430 -22.35 8.49 -23.88
C VAL A 430 -23.34 8.34 -22.72
N ASP A 431 -23.21 7.26 -21.97
CA ASP A 431 -24.02 6.96 -20.79
C ASP A 431 -23.27 7.41 -19.52
N PRO A 432 -23.71 8.46 -18.82
CA PRO A 432 -23.03 8.93 -17.62
C PRO A 432 -23.21 7.94 -16.47
N ARG A 433 -22.15 7.68 -15.72
CA ARG A 433 -22.11 6.81 -14.55
C ARG A 433 -21.39 7.50 -13.40
N ARG A 434 -21.73 7.12 -12.17
CA ARG A 434 -20.99 7.51 -10.96
C ARG A 434 -20.69 6.27 -10.13
N ILE A 435 -19.62 6.31 -9.35
CA ILE A 435 -19.27 5.27 -8.38
C ILE A 435 -19.06 5.92 -7.03
N LEU A 436 -19.62 5.29 -5.99
CA LEU A 436 -19.42 5.66 -4.59
C LEU A 436 -18.58 4.59 -3.89
N VAL A 437 -17.46 5.00 -3.29
CA VAL A 437 -16.72 4.22 -2.30
C VAL A 437 -17.21 4.66 -0.93
N ARG A 438 -17.79 3.73 -0.17
CA ARG A 438 -18.30 4.00 1.17
C ARG A 438 -17.18 3.86 2.19
N THR A 439 -17.03 4.87 3.04
CA THR A 439 -16.25 4.73 4.28
C THR A 439 -16.95 3.77 5.25
N ALA A 440 -16.21 3.26 6.23
CA ALA A 440 -16.76 2.42 7.29
C ALA A 440 -17.52 3.26 8.33
N ASP A 441 -18.53 2.66 8.96
CA ASP A 441 -19.14 3.21 10.17
C ASP A 441 -18.06 3.33 11.25
N LEU A 442 -18.05 4.40 12.03
CA LEU A 442 -17.03 4.58 13.07
C LEU A 442 -17.41 3.80 14.35
N VAL A 443 -16.43 3.16 14.98
CA VAL A 443 -16.61 2.52 16.30
C VAL A 443 -16.86 3.59 17.36
N VAL A 444 -16.07 4.67 17.33
CA VAL A 444 -16.18 5.82 18.21
C VAL A 444 -16.23 7.10 17.38
N PRO A 445 -17.24 7.98 17.58
CA PRO A 445 -17.28 9.27 16.89
C PRO A 445 -16.01 10.09 17.13
N GLY A 446 -15.44 10.66 16.07
CA GLY A 446 -14.22 11.46 16.17
C GLY A 446 -12.91 10.65 16.06
N SER A 447 -12.99 9.36 15.70
CA SER A 447 -11.84 8.50 15.40
C SER A 447 -12.10 7.76 14.09
N PHE A 448 -11.06 7.57 13.28
CA PHE A 448 -11.15 6.75 12.07
C PHE A 448 -11.28 5.25 12.36
N GLU A 449 -11.27 4.78 13.60
CA GLU A 449 -11.47 3.35 13.90
C GLU A 449 -12.81 2.85 13.33
N GLY A 450 -12.74 1.97 12.32
CA GLY A 450 -13.88 1.52 11.54
C GLY A 450 -14.54 0.26 12.11
N GLN A 451 -15.86 0.21 12.00
CA GLN A 451 -16.65 -0.97 12.29
C GLN A 451 -16.42 -2.01 11.20
N PRO A 452 -16.20 -3.29 11.57
CA PRO A 452 -15.91 -4.34 10.61
C PRO A 452 -17.01 -4.50 9.56
N PHE A 453 -16.61 -4.74 8.31
CA PHE A 453 -17.51 -5.00 7.16
C PHE A 453 -18.46 -3.87 6.78
N SER A 454 -18.44 -2.74 7.49
CA SER A 454 -19.39 -1.65 7.30
C SER A 454 -19.01 -0.71 6.15
N GLY A 455 -17.78 -0.76 5.65
CA GLY A 455 -17.28 0.06 4.56
C GLY A 455 -15.79 -0.15 4.35
N VAL A 456 -15.22 0.55 3.37
CA VAL A 456 -13.80 0.42 3.01
C VAL A 456 -12.93 0.91 4.15
N MET A 457 -11.96 0.07 4.53
CA MET A 457 -10.96 0.35 5.57
C MET A 457 -9.56 -0.04 5.09
N ASP A 458 -8.55 0.47 5.78
CA ASP A 458 -7.17 0.01 5.62
C ASP A 458 -6.92 -1.34 6.33
N MET A 459 -5.70 -1.87 6.17
CA MET A 459 -5.24 -3.08 6.85
C MET A 459 -5.08 -2.94 8.37
N ALA A 460 -5.12 -1.72 8.92
CA ALA A 460 -5.07 -1.41 10.35
C ALA A 460 -6.48 -1.24 10.98
N GLY A 461 -7.53 -1.19 10.15
CA GLY A 461 -8.92 -1.01 10.55
C GLY A 461 -9.39 0.45 10.62
N ASN A 462 -8.70 1.38 9.96
CA ASN A 462 -9.17 2.76 9.86
C ASN A 462 -10.08 2.94 8.63
N ALA A 463 -11.19 3.63 8.84
CA ALA A 463 -12.19 3.99 7.85
C ALA A 463 -11.62 4.96 6.81
N LEU A 464 -12.06 4.83 5.55
CA LEU A 464 -11.68 5.71 4.45
C LEU A 464 -11.95 7.19 4.77
N ASP A 465 -10.96 8.04 4.47
CA ASP A 465 -11.07 9.50 4.42
C ASP A 465 -11.17 9.92 2.94
N GLY A 466 -12.39 9.86 2.42
CA GLY A 466 -12.68 10.07 1.01
C GLY A 466 -12.51 11.51 0.55
N ASP A 467 -12.77 12.50 1.41
CA ASP A 467 -12.58 13.92 1.07
C ASP A 467 -11.19 14.47 1.47
N SER A 468 -10.39 13.64 2.14
CA SER A 468 -8.98 13.88 2.48
C SER A 468 -8.77 15.09 3.38
N ASP A 469 -9.69 15.36 4.30
CA ASP A 469 -9.61 16.48 5.23
C ASP A 469 -9.04 16.10 6.62
N LEU A 470 -8.79 14.79 6.85
CA LEU A 470 -8.32 14.19 8.10
C LEU A 470 -9.27 14.40 9.29
N ASN A 471 -10.54 14.64 9.03
CA ASN A 471 -11.60 14.74 10.03
C ASN A 471 -12.53 13.52 9.92
N PRO A 472 -12.61 12.67 10.95
CA PRO A 472 -13.43 11.46 10.91
C PRO A 472 -14.91 11.80 11.09
N ASP A 473 -15.55 12.19 9.99
CA ASP A 473 -16.98 12.50 9.95
C ASP A 473 -17.85 11.24 9.85
N GLY A 474 -17.26 10.14 9.37
CA GLY A 474 -17.82 8.80 9.38
C GLY A 474 -18.89 8.55 8.32
N LYS A 475 -19.29 7.29 8.22
CA LYS A 475 -20.27 6.85 7.22
C LYS A 475 -21.63 7.53 7.39
N PRO A 476 -22.18 8.13 6.33
CA PRO A 476 -23.53 8.68 6.35
C PRO A 476 -24.57 7.56 6.46
N GLY A 477 -25.76 7.89 6.97
CA GLY A 477 -26.88 6.96 7.00
C GLY A 477 -27.25 6.49 5.60
N ILE A 478 -27.17 5.17 5.36
CA ILE A 478 -27.51 4.56 4.08
C ILE A 478 -29.02 4.34 3.97
N GLY A 479 -29.55 4.58 2.78
CA GLY A 479 -30.94 4.24 2.43
C GLY A 479 -31.03 2.80 1.95
N VAL A 480 -31.34 2.63 0.66
CA VAL A 480 -31.24 1.32 -0.01
C VAL A 480 -29.75 1.02 -0.27
N PRO A 481 -29.19 -0.09 0.22
CA PRO A 481 -27.75 -0.39 0.10
C PRO A 481 -27.24 -0.42 -1.35
N GLU A 482 -28.08 -0.79 -2.30
CA GLU A 482 -27.72 -0.87 -3.73
C GLU A 482 -27.88 0.48 -4.47
N GLU A 483 -28.28 1.55 -3.78
CA GLU A 483 -28.50 2.88 -4.36
C GLU A 483 -27.62 3.95 -3.68
N ILE A 484 -27.20 4.95 -4.46
CA ILE A 484 -26.50 6.13 -3.93
C ILE A 484 -27.55 7.17 -3.57
N ASN A 485 -27.68 7.47 -2.27
CA ASN A 485 -28.58 8.52 -1.80
C ASN A 485 -27.87 9.88 -1.81
N VAL A 486 -28.59 10.98 -2.06
CA VAL A 486 -28.01 12.35 -2.04
C VAL A 486 -27.34 12.68 -0.70
N GLY A 487 -27.84 12.09 0.41
CA GLY A 487 -27.25 12.23 1.73
C GLY A 487 -26.00 11.38 1.97
N GLU A 488 -25.65 10.47 1.05
CA GLU A 488 -24.42 9.67 1.10
C GLU A 488 -23.28 10.30 0.30
N GLU A 489 -23.54 11.38 -0.45
CA GLU A 489 -22.49 12.12 -1.18
C GLU A 489 -21.57 12.92 -0.23
N LEU A 490 -21.85 12.90 1.09
CA LEU A 490 -21.16 13.58 2.20
C LEU A 490 -21.36 12.75 3.49
N PRO A 491 -20.44 12.67 4.48
CA PRO A 491 -18.98 12.88 4.45
C PRO A 491 -18.16 11.56 4.51
N ASP A 492 -16.83 11.62 4.36
CA ASP A 492 -15.84 10.53 4.25
C ASP A 492 -15.98 9.52 3.09
N ASN A 493 -17.13 9.49 2.40
CA ASN A 493 -17.28 8.72 1.16
C ASN A 493 -16.53 9.37 -0.02
N TYR A 494 -16.10 8.56 -0.99
CA TYR A 494 -15.51 9.04 -2.25
C TYR A 494 -16.46 8.83 -3.42
N LEU A 495 -16.93 9.91 -4.05
CA LEU A 495 -17.83 9.88 -5.21
C LEU A 495 -17.15 10.53 -6.41
N TRP A 496 -17.20 9.87 -7.57
CA TRP A 496 -16.82 10.49 -8.84
C TRP A 496 -17.68 10.01 -10.00
N GLY A 497 -17.68 10.75 -11.11
CA GLY A 497 -18.46 10.42 -12.30
C GLY A 497 -17.63 10.30 -13.57
N PHE A 498 -18.10 9.54 -14.55
CA PHE A 498 -17.47 9.39 -15.86
C PHE A 498 -18.53 9.00 -16.91
N GLY A 499 -18.17 9.08 -18.19
CA GLY A 499 -19.05 8.69 -19.29
C GLY A 499 -18.64 7.36 -19.91
N ILE A 500 -19.58 6.46 -20.13
CA ILE A 500 -19.37 5.23 -20.89
C ILE A 500 -19.84 5.44 -22.33
N GLN A 501 -18.90 5.40 -23.26
CA GLN A 501 -19.16 5.44 -24.69
C GLN A 501 -19.59 4.07 -25.18
N ASN A 502 -20.56 4.03 -26.09
CA ASN A 502 -21.02 2.79 -26.71
C ASN A 502 -20.09 2.30 -27.84
N ILE A 503 -18.79 2.29 -27.58
CA ILE A 503 -17.74 1.81 -28.47
C ILE A 503 -16.87 0.77 -27.74
N ILE A 504 -16.21 -0.07 -28.52
CA ILE A 504 -15.21 -1.03 -28.02
C ILE A 504 -13.83 -0.52 -28.40
N ASP A 505 -12.97 -0.30 -27.42
CA ASP A 505 -11.56 -0.06 -27.70
C ASP A 505 -10.86 -1.36 -28.05
N ARG A 506 -10.30 -1.42 -29.26
CA ARG A 506 -9.52 -2.53 -29.78
C ARG A 506 -8.04 -2.18 -29.93
N THR A 507 -7.55 -1.14 -29.27
CA THR A 507 -6.14 -0.77 -29.37
C THR A 507 -5.30 -1.57 -28.38
N ALA A 508 -4.27 -2.27 -28.88
CA ALA A 508 -3.38 -3.10 -28.06
C ALA A 508 -2.41 -2.23 -27.24
N PRO A 509 -2.08 -2.62 -26.00
CA PRO A 509 -0.94 -2.07 -25.28
C PRO A 509 0.37 -2.60 -25.87
N TYR A 510 1.46 -1.87 -25.63
CA TYR A 510 2.83 -2.31 -25.96
C TYR A 510 3.79 -1.86 -24.85
N ILE A 511 4.98 -2.44 -24.79
CA ILE A 511 5.99 -2.07 -23.79
C ILE A 511 6.80 -0.88 -24.32
N ILE A 512 6.86 0.21 -23.58
CA ILE A 512 7.69 1.38 -23.94
C ILE A 512 9.15 1.12 -23.59
N SER A 513 9.41 0.55 -22.41
CA SER A 513 10.75 0.28 -21.92
C SER A 513 10.75 -0.79 -20.84
N VAL A 514 11.86 -1.51 -20.74
CA VAL A 514 12.18 -2.43 -19.63
C VAL A 514 13.50 -1.98 -19.02
N LEU A 515 13.58 -2.03 -17.70
CA LEU A 515 14.79 -1.79 -16.93
C LEU A 515 15.02 -3.00 -16.02
N PRO A 516 16.21 -3.62 -15.93
CA PRO A 516 17.37 -3.40 -16.80
C PRO A 516 17.03 -3.55 -18.29
N ASN A 517 17.79 -2.89 -19.15
CA ASN A 517 17.54 -2.99 -20.59
C ASN A 517 17.77 -4.44 -21.06
N PRO A 518 17.11 -4.87 -22.15
CA PRO A 518 17.44 -6.14 -22.79
C PRO A 518 18.94 -6.25 -23.04
N ASP A 519 19.52 -7.38 -22.65
CA ASP A 519 20.94 -7.73 -22.82
C ASP A 519 21.93 -6.79 -22.12
N GLU A 520 21.44 -5.96 -21.20
CA GLU A 520 22.29 -5.16 -20.34
C GLU A 520 23.10 -6.07 -19.41
N GLN A 521 24.42 -5.91 -19.46
CA GLN A 521 25.38 -6.69 -18.69
C GLN A 521 25.81 -5.95 -17.43
N SER A 522 26.43 -6.67 -16.48
CA SER A 522 26.94 -6.08 -15.24
C SER A 522 25.86 -5.40 -14.39
N ILE A 523 24.67 -6.01 -14.36
CA ILE A 523 23.53 -5.52 -13.59
C ILE A 523 23.86 -5.55 -12.10
N PRO A 524 23.71 -4.41 -11.38
CA PRO A 524 23.83 -4.40 -9.93
C PRO A 524 22.86 -5.39 -9.26
N VAL A 525 23.28 -5.98 -8.14
CA VAL A 525 22.47 -6.98 -7.42
C VAL A 525 21.10 -6.46 -6.99
N ASP A 526 20.97 -5.15 -6.77
CA ASP A 526 19.78 -4.42 -6.35
C ASP A 526 19.24 -3.50 -7.47
N ALA A 527 19.62 -3.74 -8.72
CA ALA A 527 19.15 -2.96 -9.85
C ALA A 527 17.62 -2.96 -9.90
N PRO A 528 16.97 -1.81 -10.16
CA PRO A 528 15.53 -1.76 -10.29
C PRO A 528 15.06 -2.58 -11.49
N PHE A 529 14.07 -3.46 -11.26
CA PHE A 529 13.36 -4.14 -12.34
C PHE A 529 12.02 -3.44 -12.59
N GLU A 530 11.87 -2.82 -13.76
CA GLU A 530 10.71 -2.01 -14.14
C GLU A 530 10.25 -2.32 -15.57
N ILE A 531 8.94 -2.26 -15.81
CA ILE A 531 8.35 -2.34 -17.14
C ILE A 531 7.37 -1.19 -17.30
N LEU A 532 7.55 -0.37 -18.33
CA LEU A 532 6.64 0.72 -18.66
C LEU A 532 5.75 0.30 -19.83
N PHE A 533 4.44 0.32 -19.64
CA PHE A 533 3.46 0.01 -20.68
C PHE A 533 2.83 1.29 -21.23
N SER A 534 2.52 1.28 -22.53
CA SER A 534 1.96 2.42 -23.26
C SER A 534 0.52 2.80 -22.91
N LYS A 535 -0.12 2.02 -22.03
CA LYS A 535 -1.52 2.14 -21.68
C LYS A 535 -1.78 1.92 -20.20
N PRO A 536 -2.99 2.25 -19.72
CA PRO A 536 -3.47 1.77 -18.43
C PRO A 536 -3.61 0.26 -18.49
N MET A 537 -2.91 -0.46 -17.62
CA MET A 537 -2.88 -1.91 -17.57
C MET A 537 -3.80 -2.44 -16.48
N TRP A 538 -4.41 -3.60 -16.74
CA TRP A 538 -5.22 -4.31 -15.77
C TRP A 538 -4.32 -4.96 -14.72
N SER A 539 -4.27 -4.37 -13.53
CA SER A 539 -3.28 -4.70 -12.50
C SER A 539 -3.37 -6.16 -12.05
N ALA A 540 -4.58 -6.68 -11.88
CA ALA A 540 -4.79 -8.08 -11.51
C ALA A 540 -4.18 -9.08 -12.51
N THR A 541 -3.94 -8.69 -13.77
CA THR A 541 -3.32 -9.54 -14.79
C THR A 541 -1.79 -9.47 -14.83
N LEU A 542 -1.19 -8.44 -14.22
CA LEU A 542 0.27 -8.22 -14.23
C LEU A 542 1.03 -9.28 -13.43
N GLY A 543 0.35 -10.01 -12.53
CA GLY A 543 0.92 -11.17 -11.86
C GLY A 543 1.29 -12.33 -12.80
N ASN A 544 0.87 -12.29 -14.07
CA ASN A 544 1.29 -13.27 -15.08
C ASN A 544 2.63 -12.94 -15.75
N ILE A 545 3.28 -11.84 -15.36
CA ILE A 545 4.65 -11.55 -15.78
C ILE A 545 5.57 -12.50 -15.00
N THR A 546 6.46 -13.20 -15.71
CA THR A 546 7.37 -14.18 -15.10
C THR A 546 8.81 -13.80 -15.35
N VAL A 547 9.69 -14.16 -14.40
CA VAL A 547 11.14 -14.02 -14.54
C VAL A 547 11.77 -15.38 -14.30
N GLN A 548 12.61 -15.82 -15.22
CA GLN A 548 13.36 -17.06 -15.13
C GLN A 548 14.85 -16.79 -15.09
N GLU A 549 15.55 -17.36 -14.12
CA GLU A 549 17.01 -17.31 -14.02
C GLU A 549 17.66 -18.51 -14.74
N TYR A 550 18.79 -18.28 -15.43
CA TYR A 550 19.59 -19.33 -16.03
C TYR A 550 21.11 -19.15 -15.78
N PRO A 551 21.84 -20.22 -15.42
CA PRO A 551 21.31 -21.53 -14.98
C PRO A 551 20.39 -21.39 -13.76
N ILE A 552 19.39 -22.27 -13.65
CA ILE A 552 18.51 -22.30 -12.47
C ILE A 552 19.39 -22.62 -11.26
N TYR A 553 19.39 -21.73 -10.28
CA TYR A 553 20.23 -21.85 -9.09
C TYR A 553 19.42 -22.05 -7.82
N ARG A 554 18.51 -21.11 -7.56
CA ARG A 554 17.73 -21.02 -6.33
C ARG A 554 16.37 -20.38 -6.59
N PRO A 555 15.38 -20.61 -5.71
CA PRO A 555 14.09 -19.94 -5.82
C PRO A 555 14.28 -18.43 -6.02
N PHE A 556 13.67 -17.88 -7.08
CA PHE A 556 13.70 -16.46 -7.43
C PHE A 556 12.32 -15.88 -7.16
N TRP A 557 12.22 -15.08 -6.10
CA TRP A 557 10.99 -14.42 -5.75
C TRP A 557 10.95 -13.04 -6.39
N PHE A 558 9.77 -12.66 -6.86
CA PHE A 558 9.51 -11.33 -7.39
C PHE A 558 8.05 -10.95 -7.19
N ARG A 559 7.77 -9.66 -7.20
CA ARG A 559 6.43 -9.11 -6.96
C ARG A 559 6.28 -7.79 -7.69
N GLY A 560 5.39 -7.75 -8.68
CA GLY A 560 5.06 -6.53 -9.41
C GLY A 560 4.09 -5.64 -8.64
N VAL A 561 4.35 -4.34 -8.63
CA VAL A 561 3.46 -3.29 -8.16
C VAL A 561 3.25 -2.32 -9.31
N SER A 562 1.99 -2.11 -9.69
CA SER A 562 1.62 -1.21 -10.78
C SER A 562 1.29 0.18 -10.28
N GLU A 563 1.72 1.18 -11.03
CA GLU A 563 1.45 2.59 -10.79
C GLU A 563 0.92 3.23 -12.09
N LEU A 564 -0.35 3.63 -12.08
CA LEU A 564 -0.97 4.38 -13.18
C LEU A 564 -0.40 5.80 -13.22
N GLN A 565 0.18 6.17 -14.36
CA GLN A 565 0.82 7.45 -14.56
C GLN A 565 -0.18 8.51 -15.07
N PRO A 566 0.09 9.82 -14.85
CA PRO A 566 -0.79 10.91 -15.29
C PRO A 566 -1.00 11.02 -16.81
N ASP A 567 -0.17 10.36 -17.62
CA ASP A 567 -0.27 10.30 -19.08
C ASP A 567 -0.96 9.02 -19.59
N ASP A 568 -1.63 8.28 -18.70
CA ASP A 568 -2.29 7.01 -18.98
C ASP A 568 -1.31 5.91 -19.42
N THR A 569 -0.02 6.00 -19.06
CA THR A 569 0.90 4.84 -19.09
C THR A 569 0.85 4.09 -17.76
N THR A 570 1.32 2.83 -17.73
CA THR A 570 1.45 2.08 -16.47
C THR A 570 2.88 1.68 -16.26
N LEU A 571 3.46 2.12 -15.15
CA LEU A 571 4.76 1.65 -14.69
C LEU A 571 4.56 0.47 -13.75
N VAL A 572 5.24 -0.64 -13.99
CA VAL A 572 5.27 -1.78 -13.09
C VAL A 572 6.67 -1.91 -12.51
N ARG A 573 6.77 -1.76 -11.19
CA ARG A 573 8.02 -1.95 -10.44
C ARG A 573 8.00 -3.31 -9.78
N PHE A 574 9.06 -4.08 -9.94
CA PHE A 574 9.18 -5.40 -9.34
C PHE A 574 10.09 -5.33 -8.12
N ASN A 575 9.56 -5.73 -6.97
CA ASN A 575 10.41 -6.08 -5.84
C ASN A 575 10.87 -7.52 -6.05
N HIS A 576 12.18 -7.77 -6.01
CA HIS A 576 12.72 -9.10 -6.28
C HIS A 576 13.90 -9.44 -5.38
N ARG A 577 14.28 -10.72 -5.41
CA ARG A 577 15.53 -11.22 -4.83
C ARG A 577 16.73 -10.57 -5.53
N ALA A 578 17.87 -10.44 -4.84
CA ALA A 578 19.11 -9.98 -5.46
C ALA A 578 19.42 -10.71 -6.79
N PHE A 579 19.76 -9.93 -7.83
CA PHE A 579 20.33 -10.42 -9.07
C PHE A 579 21.76 -10.92 -8.82
N GLY A 580 22.20 -11.90 -9.60
CA GLY A 580 23.52 -12.53 -9.51
C GLY A 580 23.93 -12.93 -8.08
N PRO A 581 23.14 -13.77 -7.37
CA PRO A 581 23.46 -14.12 -5.99
C PRO A 581 24.80 -14.86 -5.90
N ASP A 582 25.47 -14.75 -4.74
CA ASP A 582 26.76 -15.42 -4.48
C ASP A 582 27.86 -15.10 -5.53
N GLU A 583 27.85 -13.88 -6.06
CA GLU A 583 28.76 -13.41 -7.13
C GLU A 583 28.66 -14.23 -8.43
N MET A 584 27.53 -14.89 -8.65
CA MET A 584 27.29 -15.63 -9.89
C MET A 584 26.77 -14.73 -10.99
N ASP A 585 27.27 -14.97 -12.20
CA ASP A 585 26.75 -14.37 -13.42
C ASP A 585 25.61 -15.23 -13.96
N LEU A 586 24.39 -14.69 -13.93
CA LEU A 586 23.16 -15.38 -14.35
C LEU A 586 22.42 -14.54 -15.39
N TYR A 587 21.78 -15.23 -16.33
CA TYR A 587 20.83 -14.63 -17.27
C TYR A 587 19.44 -14.56 -16.64
N TYR A 588 18.72 -13.46 -16.88
CA TYR A 588 17.35 -13.26 -16.40
C TYR A 588 16.43 -13.05 -17.61
N PHE A 589 15.51 -13.98 -17.81
CA PHE A 589 14.55 -13.93 -18.89
C PHE A 589 13.20 -13.47 -18.34
N THR A 590 12.79 -12.26 -18.73
CA THR A 590 11.45 -11.76 -18.44
C THR A 590 10.50 -12.19 -19.54
N SER A 591 9.37 -12.80 -19.18
CA SER A 591 8.30 -13.16 -20.10
C SER A 591 7.01 -12.48 -19.70
N VAL A 592 6.38 -11.81 -20.67
CA VAL A 592 5.07 -11.18 -20.53
C VAL A 592 4.07 -11.97 -21.36
N ASP A 593 3.24 -12.76 -20.67
CA ASP A 593 2.24 -13.64 -21.28
C ASP A 593 1.08 -12.84 -21.92
N THR A 594 0.42 -13.42 -22.93
CA THR A 594 -0.90 -13.05 -23.48
C THR A 594 -1.95 -12.75 -22.41
N LYS A 595 -1.86 -13.37 -21.22
CA LYS A 595 -2.75 -13.09 -20.09
C LYS A 595 -2.65 -11.66 -19.55
N VAL A 596 -1.56 -10.93 -19.84
CA VAL A 596 -1.37 -9.53 -19.43
C VAL A 596 -2.16 -8.60 -20.36
N LYS A 597 -3.07 -7.81 -19.78
CA LYS A 597 -4.07 -7.03 -20.52
C LYS A 597 -4.07 -5.56 -20.15
N SER A 598 -4.47 -4.70 -21.09
CA SER A 598 -4.86 -3.31 -20.81
C SER A 598 -6.17 -3.25 -20.03
N LEU A 599 -6.54 -2.08 -19.52
CA LEU A 599 -7.88 -1.85 -18.97
C LEU A 599 -9.00 -1.96 -20.01
N SER A 600 -8.69 -1.88 -21.31
CA SER A 600 -9.63 -2.24 -22.38
C SER A 600 -9.68 -3.75 -22.67
N GLN A 601 -9.09 -4.57 -21.80
CA GLN A 601 -9.05 -6.04 -21.90
C GLN A 601 -8.32 -6.58 -23.13
N ASN A 602 -7.63 -5.72 -23.88
CA ASN A 602 -6.78 -6.15 -24.98
C ASN A 602 -5.45 -6.61 -24.42
N CYS A 603 -5.00 -7.76 -24.91
CA CYS A 603 -3.75 -8.34 -24.51
C CYS A 603 -2.57 -7.60 -25.10
N ILE A 604 -1.44 -7.68 -24.42
CA ILE A 604 -0.18 -7.16 -24.95
C ILE A 604 0.33 -7.94 -26.16
N TYR A 605 0.01 -9.23 -26.23
CA TYR A 605 0.35 -10.08 -27.34
C TYR A 605 -0.87 -10.31 -28.27
N PRO A 606 -0.71 -10.30 -29.61
CA PRO A 606 0.54 -10.13 -30.37
C PRO A 606 1.13 -8.70 -30.31
N GLY A 607 2.32 -8.60 -29.72
CA GLY A 607 3.13 -7.38 -29.55
C GLY A 607 4.55 -7.70 -30.00
N ARG A 608 5.25 -6.72 -30.59
CA ARG A 608 6.50 -6.91 -31.32
C ARG A 608 7.57 -6.04 -30.71
N GLY A 609 8.40 -6.63 -29.85
CA GLY A 609 9.44 -6.00 -29.05
C GLY A 609 10.39 -4.94 -29.60
N PRO A 610 11.37 -4.54 -28.79
CA PRO A 610 11.93 -3.21 -28.72
C PRO A 610 12.90 -2.82 -29.79
N GLU A 611 12.88 -3.43 -30.96
CA GLU A 611 14.00 -3.17 -31.86
C GLU A 611 13.74 -3.39 -33.33
N TYR A 612 12.47 -3.44 -33.73
CA TYR A 612 12.14 -3.44 -35.14
C TYR A 612 11.53 -2.12 -35.58
N SER A 613 12.37 -1.34 -36.27
CA SER A 613 11.99 -0.19 -37.10
C SER A 613 11.09 -0.53 -38.30
N VAL A 614 10.64 -1.78 -38.41
CA VAL A 614 9.89 -2.29 -39.55
C VAL A 614 8.41 -2.43 -39.18
N ILE A 615 7.60 -1.60 -39.84
CA ILE A 615 6.14 -1.69 -39.85
C ILE A 615 5.74 -2.89 -40.71
N GLU A 616 5.87 -4.10 -40.17
CA GLU A 616 5.18 -5.27 -40.73
C GLU A 616 3.78 -5.35 -40.08
N PRO A 617 2.73 -5.80 -40.80
CA PRO A 617 1.42 -6.00 -40.20
C PRO A 617 1.54 -6.84 -38.92
N THR A 618 0.74 -6.50 -37.90
CA THR A 618 0.58 -7.30 -36.68
C THR A 618 0.44 -8.77 -37.08
N PRO A 619 1.12 -9.72 -36.40
CA PRO A 619 0.81 -11.13 -36.59
C PRO A 619 -0.71 -11.29 -36.45
N ASP A 620 -1.35 -12.00 -37.39
CA ASP A 620 -2.74 -12.40 -37.21
C ASP A 620 -2.87 -13.01 -35.80
N CYS A 621 -3.98 -12.73 -35.11
CA CYS A 621 -4.34 -13.16 -33.75
C CYS A 621 -4.46 -14.69 -33.66
N VAL A 622 -3.41 -15.42 -34.03
CA VAL A 622 -3.51 -16.80 -34.45
C VAL A 622 -2.68 -17.66 -33.55
N GLN A 623 -1.72 -17.16 -32.75
CA GLN A 623 -0.87 -18.03 -31.92
C GLN A 623 -0.58 -17.46 -30.52
N ASP A 624 -0.52 -18.32 -29.50
CA ASP A 624 -0.07 -17.98 -28.14
C ASP A 624 1.48 -17.99 -28.03
N ILE A 625 2.01 -17.75 -26.82
CA ILE A 625 3.46 -17.81 -26.54
C ILE A 625 4.11 -19.17 -26.86
N ASN A 626 3.32 -20.24 -26.96
CA ASN A 626 3.76 -21.59 -27.28
C ASN A 626 3.56 -21.94 -28.78
N GLY A 627 3.12 -20.99 -29.61
CA GLY A 627 2.80 -21.22 -31.02
C GLY A 627 1.49 -22.00 -31.25
N ILE A 628 0.65 -22.14 -30.21
CA ILE A 628 -0.64 -22.85 -30.28
C ILE A 628 -1.68 -21.93 -30.89
N GLU A 629 -2.48 -22.45 -31.82
CA GLU A 629 -3.48 -21.65 -32.52
C GLU A 629 -4.56 -21.11 -31.58
N ILE A 630 -4.73 -19.79 -31.50
CA ILE A 630 -5.76 -19.15 -30.68
C ILE A 630 -7.06 -19.09 -31.48
N SER A 631 -8.07 -19.85 -31.05
CA SER A 631 -9.40 -19.86 -31.67
C SER A 631 -10.26 -18.69 -31.19
N GLY A 632 -10.94 -17.98 -32.11
CA GLY A 632 -11.94 -16.93 -31.77
C GLY A 632 -11.33 -15.56 -31.43
N CYS A 633 -10.07 -15.38 -31.73
CA CYS A 633 -9.30 -14.17 -31.51
C CYS A 633 -9.81 -13.00 -32.38
N VAL A 634 -9.79 -11.75 -31.86
CA VAL A 634 -10.24 -10.57 -32.62
C VAL A 634 -9.12 -9.54 -32.79
N ASP A 635 -8.92 -9.07 -34.02
CA ASP A 635 -7.84 -8.13 -34.37
C ASP A 635 -7.90 -6.81 -33.59
N THR A 636 -6.70 -6.31 -33.27
CA THR A 636 -6.48 -5.03 -32.61
C THR A 636 -5.90 -3.98 -33.55
N THR A 637 -6.17 -2.71 -33.27
CA THR A 637 -5.53 -1.58 -33.92
C THR A 637 -4.25 -1.17 -33.18
N TYR A 638 -3.12 -1.08 -33.89
CA TYR A 638 -1.87 -0.58 -33.32
C TYR A 638 -1.73 0.94 -33.54
N VAL A 639 -1.31 1.69 -32.51
CA VAL A 639 -1.24 3.17 -32.54
C VAL A 639 0.20 3.71 -32.27
N GLY A 640 1.22 2.85 -32.31
CA GLY A 640 2.61 3.26 -32.06
C GLY A 640 3.37 3.76 -33.30
N ASN A 641 4.28 4.73 -33.12
CA ASN A 641 5.40 4.94 -34.05
C ASN A 641 6.34 3.74 -33.86
N GLY A 642 6.60 2.95 -34.90
CA GLY A 642 7.30 1.66 -34.86
C GLY A 642 8.78 1.70 -34.47
N ALA A 643 9.10 2.22 -33.29
CA ALA A 643 10.45 2.30 -32.73
C ALA A 643 10.53 1.90 -31.24
N PHE A 644 9.41 1.52 -30.60
CA PHE A 644 9.37 1.18 -29.19
C PHE A 644 8.36 0.06 -28.96
N ASP A 645 8.87 -1.15 -28.77
CA ASP A 645 8.18 -2.20 -28.02
C ASP A 645 9.27 -2.77 -27.06
N THR A 646 9.19 -3.94 -26.43
CA THR A 646 10.08 -4.60 -25.41
C THR A 646 10.49 -6.07 -25.56
N ALA A 647 9.72 -6.91 -26.30
CA ALA A 647 9.86 -8.37 -26.26
C ALA A 647 10.06 -9.13 -27.61
N CYS A 648 10.99 -10.09 -27.60
CA CYS A 648 11.28 -11.07 -28.65
C CYS A 648 10.03 -11.62 -29.37
N VAL A 649 10.04 -11.53 -30.70
CA VAL A 649 9.10 -12.23 -31.58
C VAL A 649 9.49 -13.70 -31.64
N PHE A 650 8.73 -14.56 -30.95
CA PHE A 650 8.59 -15.94 -31.38
C PHE A 650 7.53 -15.99 -32.49
N ASN A 651 7.95 -16.14 -33.74
CA ASN A 651 7.04 -16.40 -34.85
C ASN A 651 6.94 -17.92 -35.01
N GLY A 652 5.80 -18.49 -34.62
CA GLY A 652 5.47 -19.91 -34.82
C GLY A 652 5.16 -20.31 -36.27
N ALA A 653 5.64 -19.54 -37.25
CA ALA A 653 5.78 -20.00 -38.63
C ALA A 653 7.18 -20.59 -38.86
N GLY A 654 7.40 -21.82 -38.38
CA GLY A 654 8.45 -22.75 -38.82
C GLY A 654 9.77 -22.13 -39.32
N GLY A 655 10.64 -21.73 -38.39
CA GLY A 655 12.04 -21.40 -38.66
C GLY A 655 12.80 -21.18 -37.35
N ASP A 656 13.59 -22.18 -36.93
CA ASP A 656 14.73 -22.08 -36.01
C ASP A 656 14.56 -21.36 -34.64
N LEU A 657 13.43 -21.48 -33.93
CA LEU A 657 13.29 -20.90 -32.58
C LEU A 657 13.04 -21.90 -31.44
N LEU A 658 12.70 -23.15 -31.75
CA LEU A 658 12.87 -24.24 -30.78
C LEU A 658 14.32 -24.69 -30.85
N GLN A 659 15.14 -24.08 -30.03
CA GLN A 659 16.55 -24.39 -29.97
C GLN A 659 16.72 -25.74 -29.26
N ALA A 660 17.46 -26.65 -29.89
CA ALA A 660 17.55 -28.04 -29.43
C ALA A 660 18.18 -28.13 -28.03
N ASN A 661 18.90 -27.09 -27.63
CA ASN A 661 19.44 -26.91 -26.30
C ASN A 661 19.62 -25.41 -25.99
N ILE A 662 19.95 -25.13 -24.74
CA ILE A 662 20.04 -23.76 -24.22
C ILE A 662 21.22 -23.00 -24.83
N GLN A 663 22.33 -23.66 -25.20
CA GLN A 663 23.45 -22.98 -25.86
C GLN A 663 23.02 -22.44 -27.22
N ASP A 664 22.29 -23.23 -28.02
CA ASP A 664 21.78 -22.76 -29.31
C ASP A 664 20.74 -21.63 -29.13
N CYS A 665 20.04 -21.60 -27.98
CA CYS A 665 19.15 -20.50 -27.60
C CYS A 665 19.91 -19.22 -27.27
N LEU A 666 20.95 -19.31 -26.45
CA LEU A 666 21.82 -18.19 -26.12
C LEU A 666 22.54 -17.67 -27.36
N ASP A 667 23.10 -18.55 -28.20
CA ASP A 667 23.77 -18.18 -29.45
C ASP A 667 22.81 -17.48 -30.44
N ARG A 668 21.52 -17.83 -30.41
CA ARG A 668 20.48 -17.18 -31.22
C ARG A 668 20.05 -15.84 -30.64
N LEU A 669 20.02 -15.70 -29.32
CA LEU A 669 19.72 -14.42 -28.66
C LEU A 669 20.88 -13.44 -28.82
N ASP A 670 22.13 -13.91 -28.78
CA ASP A 670 23.35 -13.13 -29.04
C ASP A 670 23.51 -12.70 -30.52
N ASP A 671 22.64 -13.16 -31.41
CA ASP A 671 22.58 -12.71 -32.80
C ASP A 671 22.18 -11.23 -32.82
N ALA A 672 22.99 -10.38 -33.48
CA ALA A 672 22.74 -8.95 -33.58
C ALA A 672 21.43 -8.58 -34.29
N ASP A 673 20.82 -9.53 -35.03
CA ASP A 673 19.49 -9.37 -35.60
C ASP A 673 18.36 -9.68 -34.59
N VAL A 674 18.65 -10.36 -33.47
CA VAL A 674 17.69 -10.76 -32.41
C VAL A 674 17.86 -9.89 -31.18
N SER A 675 19.10 -9.70 -30.73
CA SER A 675 19.52 -8.69 -29.75
C SER A 675 20.65 -7.84 -30.33
N PRO A 676 20.31 -6.69 -30.94
CA PRO A 676 21.29 -5.69 -31.32
C PRO A 676 22.00 -5.15 -30.07
N VAL A 677 23.15 -5.74 -29.74
CA VAL A 677 24.03 -5.21 -28.69
C VAL A 677 24.36 -3.75 -29.04
N THR A 678 23.79 -2.78 -28.33
CA THR A 678 24.20 -1.39 -28.52
C THR A 678 25.67 -1.24 -28.07
N PRO A 679 26.53 -0.62 -28.89
CA PRO A 679 27.95 -0.45 -28.58
C PRO A 679 28.22 0.50 -27.40
#